data_AF-Q9XT88-F1
#
_entry.id   AF-Q9XT88-F1
#
_cell.length_a   1.000
_cell.length_b   1.000
_cell.length_c   1.000
_cell.angle_alpha   90.00
_cell.angle_beta   90.00
_cell.angle_gamma   90.00
#
_symmetry.space_group_name_H-M   'P 1'
#
loop_
_entity.id
_entity.type
_entity.pdbx_description
1 polymer ?
#
loop_
_entity_poly.entity_id
_entity_poly.type
_entity_poly.pdbx_seq_one_letter_code
_entity_poly.pdbx_strand_id
1 'polypeptide(L)'
;IETTGTYQLTGDELIFATKQAWRNAPRCIGRIQWSNLQVFDARSCSTAKEMFEHICRHLRYASNNGNIRSAITVFPQRTDGKHDFRVWNAQLIRYAGYQMPDGTILGDPASVEFTQLCIDLGWKPKYGRFDVVPLVLQADGQDPEFFEIPPDLVLEVPMEHPKYEWFRELELKWYALPAVANMLLEVGGLEFPGCPFNGWYMGTEIGVRDFCDVQRYDILEEVGRRMGLETHKLASLWKDRAVIEINVAVLHSFQKQNVTIMDHHSAAESFMKYMQSEYRSRGGCPADWIWLVPPISGSITPVFHQEMLNYVLSPFYYYQVEAWKTHVWQDEKRRPQRRKIQLKVLVKAVLFASMLMRKTMASRVRVTILFATETGKSETLARDLGALFSCAFHPKVLCMDEYKLSHLEEEQLLLVVTSTFGNGDSPGNGEKLKKSLFMLKELTNKFRYAVFGLGSSMYPQFCAFAHDIDQKLSHLGASQLAPIGEGDELSGQEEAFRCWAVQTFKAACETFDVRGKHCIQIPRLYTSNVTWDPHQYRLVQDSQPLDLNKALSRMHAKNVFTLRLKSQRNVQSPKSSRTTLLVELSCEDSQELSYLPGEHLGVFPGNQLALVQGILERVVDSPAPHQPVHLETLSERGSYWVRDKRLPP
;
A
#
# COMPACT_ATOMS: atom_id res chain seq x y z
N ILE A 1 32.64 24.64 15.92
CA ILE A 1 32.56 23.16 15.93
C ILE A 1 33.47 22.58 17.00
N GLU A 2 34.80 22.65 16.88
CA GLU A 2 35.72 22.05 17.88
C GLU A 2 35.48 22.56 19.32
N THR A 3 35.21 23.85 19.49
CA THR A 3 35.05 24.47 20.82
C THR A 3 33.67 24.32 21.44
N THR A 4 32.62 24.13 20.64
CA THR A 4 31.21 24.19 21.07
C THR A 4 30.42 22.93 20.76
N GLY A 5 31.03 21.95 20.07
CA GLY A 5 30.37 20.73 19.60
C GLY A 5 29.41 20.92 18.41
N THR A 6 29.13 22.17 18.00
CA THR A 6 28.22 22.51 16.90
C THR A 6 28.64 23.83 16.23
N TYR A 7 27.82 24.37 15.34
CA TYR A 7 27.97 25.70 14.75
C TYR A 7 26.61 26.32 14.44
N GLN A 8 26.61 27.60 14.09
CA GLN A 8 25.42 28.35 13.69
C GLN A 8 25.59 28.81 12.26
N LEU A 9 24.55 28.65 11.45
CA LEU A 9 24.49 29.23 10.11
C LEU A 9 24.28 30.75 10.20
N THR A 10 24.86 31.48 9.26
CA THR A 10 24.43 32.85 8.98
C THR A 10 23.01 32.86 8.40
N GLY A 11 22.37 34.04 8.39
CA GLY A 11 21.05 34.18 7.76
C GLY A 11 21.07 33.84 6.27
N ASP A 12 22.11 34.25 5.54
CA ASP A 12 22.26 33.99 4.11
C ASP A 12 22.48 32.51 3.80
N GLU A 13 23.29 31.82 4.61
CA GLU A 13 23.47 30.37 4.49
C GLU A 13 22.17 29.60 4.74
N LEU A 14 21.36 30.03 5.71
CA LEU A 14 20.05 29.42 5.96
C LEU A 14 19.08 29.64 4.79
N ILE A 15 19.05 30.85 4.22
CA ILE A 15 18.25 31.15 3.03
C ILE A 15 18.69 30.29 1.84
N PHE A 16 19.99 30.18 1.62
CA PHE A 16 20.53 29.30 0.58
C PHE A 16 20.15 27.83 0.83
N ALA A 17 20.32 27.36 2.07
CA ALA A 17 20.10 25.98 2.44
C ALA A 17 18.66 25.52 2.26
N THR A 18 17.69 26.31 2.74
CA THR A 18 16.26 26.01 2.58
C THR A 18 15.84 25.92 1.10
N LYS A 19 16.35 26.84 0.27
CA LYS A 19 16.11 26.82 -1.18
C LYS A 19 16.78 25.63 -1.87
N GLN A 20 18.01 25.28 -1.49
CA GLN A 20 18.68 24.09 -2.03
C GLN A 20 17.99 22.79 -1.58
N ALA A 21 17.54 22.69 -0.33
CA ALA A 21 16.79 21.54 0.15
C ALA A 21 15.50 21.33 -0.66
N TRP A 22 14.79 22.41 -1.00
CA TRP A 22 13.64 22.34 -1.90
C TRP A 22 14.05 21.92 -3.31
N ARG A 23 15.09 22.52 -3.88
CA ARG A 23 15.65 22.14 -5.18
C ARG A 23 16.08 20.67 -5.23
N ASN A 24 16.51 20.11 -4.10
CA ASN A 24 16.96 18.73 -3.97
C ASN A 24 15.82 17.73 -3.67
N ALA A 25 14.59 18.18 -3.37
CA ALA A 25 13.48 17.31 -2.97
C ALA A 25 12.93 16.50 -4.16
N PRO A 26 13.24 15.19 -4.28
CA PRO A 26 12.98 14.42 -5.50
C PRO A 26 11.49 14.18 -5.76
N ARG A 27 10.65 14.30 -4.73
CA ARG A 27 9.20 14.08 -4.76
C ARG A 27 8.40 15.36 -5.05
N CYS A 28 9.05 16.51 -5.23
CA CYS A 28 8.37 17.78 -5.47
C CYS A 28 8.35 18.12 -6.98
N ILE A 29 7.16 18.18 -7.56
CA ILE A 29 6.95 18.57 -8.96
C ILE A 29 7.06 20.09 -9.17
N GLY A 30 6.75 20.90 -8.14
CA GLY A 30 6.77 22.37 -8.19
C GLY A 30 8.14 23.03 -8.12
N ARG A 31 9.24 22.28 -8.33
CA ARG A 31 10.60 22.76 -8.08
C ARG A 31 11.10 23.85 -9.02
N ILE A 32 10.41 24.18 -10.11
CA ILE A 32 10.78 25.36 -10.92
C ILE A 32 10.80 26.66 -10.09
N GLN A 33 10.05 26.69 -8.99
CA GLN A 33 9.90 27.84 -8.10
C GLN A 33 10.94 27.87 -6.98
N TRP A 34 11.92 26.95 -6.96
CA TRP A 34 12.83 26.74 -5.82
C TRP A 34 13.55 28.00 -5.32
N SER A 35 13.82 28.96 -6.20
CA SER A 35 14.48 30.22 -5.85
C SER A 35 13.55 31.26 -5.20
N ASN A 36 12.24 31.11 -5.38
CA ASN A 36 11.17 32.00 -4.90
C ASN A 36 10.57 31.47 -3.60
N LEU A 37 11.36 31.53 -2.52
CA LEU A 37 10.98 31.08 -1.18
C LEU A 37 11.25 32.19 -0.17
N GLN A 38 10.22 32.58 0.58
CA GLN A 38 10.38 33.43 1.76
C GLN A 38 10.85 32.59 2.94
N VAL A 39 11.88 33.05 3.64
CA VAL A 39 12.41 32.38 4.83
C VAL A 39 12.11 33.25 6.05
N PHE A 40 11.44 32.68 7.04
CA PHE A 40 11.27 33.28 8.37
C PHE A 40 12.25 32.60 9.32
N ASP A 41 13.28 33.35 9.73
CA ASP A 41 14.23 32.90 10.73
C ASP A 41 13.59 33.01 12.13
N ALA A 42 13.27 31.85 12.70
CA ALA A 42 12.72 31.71 14.06
C ALA A 42 13.67 30.89 14.95
N ARG A 43 14.98 30.88 14.65
CA ARG A 43 15.98 30.14 15.43
C ARG A 43 16.21 30.69 16.84
N SER A 44 15.71 31.90 17.13
CA SER A 44 15.70 32.48 18.48
C SER A 44 14.42 32.17 19.27
N CYS A 45 13.49 31.41 18.70
CA CYS A 45 12.25 31.00 19.38
C CYS A 45 12.59 30.10 20.58
N SER A 46 11.87 30.28 21.68
CA SER A 46 12.12 29.60 22.96
C SER A 46 10.89 28.90 23.54
N THR A 47 9.68 29.29 23.13
CA THR A 47 8.43 28.76 23.71
C THR A 47 7.42 28.29 22.66
N ALA A 48 6.50 27.41 23.05
CA ALA A 48 5.44 26.94 22.16
C ALA A 48 4.49 28.07 21.72
N LYS A 49 4.29 29.07 22.59
CA LYS A 49 3.54 30.29 22.26
C LYS A 49 4.24 31.12 21.19
N GLU A 50 5.56 31.33 21.28
CA GLU A 50 6.33 32.00 20.23
C GLU A 50 6.28 31.20 18.91
N MET A 51 6.35 29.87 18.97
CA MET A 51 6.16 29.03 17.78
C MET A 51 4.81 29.27 17.13
N PHE A 52 3.74 29.33 17.93
CA PHE A 52 2.39 29.62 17.45
C PHE A 52 2.30 31.00 16.77
N GLU A 53 2.91 32.03 17.34
CA GLU A 53 2.95 33.38 16.77
C GLU A 53 3.71 33.40 15.43
N HIS A 54 4.84 32.71 15.34
CA HIS A 54 5.61 32.53 14.11
C HIS A 54 4.81 31.77 13.04
N ILE A 55 4.07 30.74 13.42
CA ILE A 55 3.20 29.98 12.50
C ILE A 55 2.02 30.86 12.03
N CYS A 56 1.39 31.64 12.90
CA CYS A 56 0.33 32.57 12.49
C CYS A 56 0.85 33.62 11.50
N ARG A 57 2.07 34.13 11.71
CA ARG A 57 2.74 35.02 10.76
C ARG A 57 2.99 34.33 9.41
N HIS A 58 3.45 33.07 9.44
CA HIS A 58 3.64 32.25 8.24
C HIS A 58 2.33 32.09 7.47
N LEU A 59 1.26 31.64 8.13
CA LEU A 59 -0.06 31.42 7.52
C LEU A 59 -0.60 32.71 6.88
N ARG A 60 -0.54 33.84 7.60
CA ARG A 60 -0.98 35.13 7.08
C ARG A 60 -0.18 35.56 5.84
N TYR A 61 1.15 35.41 5.89
CA TYR A 61 2.01 35.74 4.76
C TYR A 61 1.73 34.82 3.55
N ALA A 62 1.66 33.53 3.79
CA ALA A 62 1.58 32.53 2.73
C ALA A 62 0.21 32.52 2.06
N SER A 63 -0.88 32.65 2.83
CA SER A 63 -2.25 32.69 2.31
C SER A 63 -2.52 33.91 1.44
N ASN A 64 -2.00 35.10 1.82
CA ASN A 64 -2.03 36.33 1.01
C ASN A 64 -3.34 36.58 0.23
N ASN A 65 -4.47 36.43 0.92
CA ASN A 65 -5.82 36.59 0.35
C ASN A 65 -6.08 35.76 -0.92
N GLY A 66 -5.54 34.55 -1.01
CA GLY A 66 -5.69 33.63 -2.14
C GLY A 66 -4.52 33.63 -3.11
N ASN A 67 -3.70 34.69 -3.16
CA ASN A 67 -2.51 34.75 -4.00
C ASN A 67 -1.30 34.09 -3.29
N ILE A 68 -1.32 32.75 -3.24
CA ILE A 68 -0.46 31.94 -2.39
C ILE A 68 1.02 32.20 -2.64
N ARG A 69 1.78 32.40 -1.56
CA ARG A 69 3.24 32.59 -1.58
C ARG A 69 3.94 31.44 -0.88
N SER A 70 5.00 30.91 -1.48
CA SER A 70 5.83 29.89 -0.85
C SER A 70 6.67 30.48 0.27
N ALA A 71 6.58 29.89 1.47
CA ALA A 71 7.36 30.29 2.62
C ALA A 71 7.84 29.07 3.43
N ILE A 72 8.86 29.29 4.25
CA ILE A 72 9.33 28.36 5.28
C ILE A 72 9.60 29.15 6.56
N THR A 73 9.25 28.57 7.71
CA THR A 73 9.67 29.07 9.03
C THR A 73 10.64 28.08 9.63
N VAL A 74 11.83 28.51 10.03
CA VAL A 74 12.85 27.62 10.60
C VAL A 74 13.01 27.90 12.08
N PHE A 75 12.63 26.93 12.92
CA PHE A 75 12.80 26.96 14.38
C PHE A 75 14.23 26.54 14.79
N PRO A 76 14.60 26.59 16.09
CA PRO A 76 15.95 26.24 16.53
C PRO A 76 16.40 24.85 16.04
N GLN A 77 17.70 24.76 15.72
CA GLN A 77 18.33 23.50 15.34
C GLN A 77 18.39 22.54 16.54
N ARG A 78 18.41 21.23 16.25
CA ARG A 78 18.63 20.19 17.24
C ARG A 78 19.98 20.37 17.94
N THR A 79 19.98 20.16 19.24
CA THR A 79 21.18 20.16 20.09
C THR A 79 21.55 18.73 20.49
N ASP A 80 21.04 18.25 21.62
CA ASP A 80 21.29 16.92 22.18
C ASP A 80 20.17 15.90 21.85
N GLY A 81 19.20 16.30 21.03
CA GLY A 81 18.01 15.51 20.67
C GLY A 81 16.93 15.45 21.75
N LYS A 82 17.14 16.09 22.91
CA LYS A 82 16.16 16.18 24.00
C LYS A 82 15.41 17.50 24.01
N HIS A 83 15.97 18.53 23.39
CA HIS A 83 15.44 19.90 23.36
C HIS A 83 14.89 20.28 21.97
N ASP A 84 14.27 19.31 21.29
CA ASP A 84 13.75 19.50 19.94
C ASP A 84 12.57 20.51 19.90
N PHE A 85 12.55 21.34 18.86
CA PHE A 85 11.38 22.11 18.45
C PHE A 85 10.64 21.36 17.34
N ARG A 86 9.38 20.99 17.57
CA ARG A 86 8.60 20.12 16.65
C ARG A 86 7.17 20.64 16.52
N VAL A 87 6.64 20.61 15.31
CA VAL A 87 5.19 20.68 15.07
C VAL A 87 4.71 19.25 14.92
N TRP A 88 3.81 18.79 15.80
CA TRP A 88 3.33 17.41 15.77
C TRP A 88 2.38 17.16 14.60
N ASN A 89 1.65 18.20 14.16
CA ASN A 89 0.79 18.13 12.98
C ASN A 89 1.61 17.76 11.73
N ALA A 90 1.05 16.91 10.87
CA ALA A 90 1.66 16.62 9.57
C ALA A 90 1.65 17.84 8.64
N GLN A 91 0.59 18.66 8.74
CA GLN A 91 0.41 19.89 7.99
C GLN A 91 -0.10 20.98 8.93
N LEU A 92 0.18 22.26 8.65
CA LEU A 92 -0.28 23.36 9.50
C LEU A 92 -1.80 23.47 9.54
N ILE A 93 -2.47 23.25 8.40
CA ILE A 93 -3.93 23.21 8.31
C ILE A 93 -4.30 21.79 7.86
N ARG A 94 -5.20 21.15 8.60
CA ARG A 94 -5.76 19.85 8.26
C ARG A 94 -7.11 19.67 8.93
N TYR A 95 -7.98 18.87 8.33
CA TYR A 95 -9.26 18.53 8.93
C TYR A 95 -9.16 17.35 9.89
N ALA A 96 -10.01 17.39 10.92
CA ALA A 96 -10.18 16.35 11.92
C ALA A 96 -10.90 15.12 11.35
N GLY A 97 -10.67 13.97 11.98
CA GLY A 97 -11.39 12.72 11.72
C GLY A 97 -11.91 12.13 13.02
N TYR A 98 -13.18 11.77 13.07
CA TYR A 98 -13.84 11.26 14.26
C TYR A 98 -14.41 9.88 14.01
N GLN A 99 -14.09 8.93 14.88
CA GLN A 99 -14.79 7.65 14.91
C GLN A 99 -16.09 7.79 15.69
N MET A 100 -17.21 7.63 14.99
CA MET A 100 -18.54 7.79 15.55
C MET A 100 -18.98 6.52 16.31
N PRO A 101 -19.92 6.62 17.26
CA PRO A 101 -20.38 5.48 18.05
C PRO A 101 -21.01 4.34 17.23
N ASP A 102 -21.55 4.64 16.04
CA ASP A 102 -22.13 3.67 15.11
C ASP A 102 -21.09 2.96 14.22
N GLY A 103 -19.81 3.29 14.39
CA GLY A 103 -18.69 2.72 13.63
C GLY A 103 -18.35 3.48 12.35
N THR A 104 -19.11 4.50 11.98
CA THR A 104 -18.79 5.37 10.84
C THR A 104 -17.65 6.34 11.19
N ILE A 105 -17.02 6.91 10.16
CA ILE A 105 -15.98 7.93 10.30
C ILE A 105 -16.53 9.25 9.75
N LEU A 106 -16.47 10.31 10.56
CA LEU A 106 -16.83 11.67 10.17
C LEU A 106 -15.57 12.53 9.99
N GLY A 107 -15.49 13.28 8.89
CA GLY A 107 -14.33 14.13 8.57
C GLY A 107 -13.26 13.40 7.76
N ASP A 108 -11.98 13.65 8.02
CA ASP A 108 -10.84 13.03 7.33
C ASP A 108 -10.39 11.75 8.06
N PRO A 109 -10.64 10.53 7.52
CA PRO A 109 -10.23 9.29 8.18
C PRO A 109 -8.73 9.17 8.44
N ALA A 110 -7.90 9.78 7.60
CA ALA A 110 -6.45 9.76 7.78
C ALA A 110 -5.96 10.64 8.94
N SER A 111 -6.86 11.38 9.59
CA SER A 111 -6.55 12.22 10.75
C SER A 111 -7.08 11.64 12.08
N VAL A 112 -7.73 10.48 12.09
CA VAL A 112 -8.42 9.94 13.29
C VAL A 112 -7.46 9.78 14.49
N GLU A 113 -6.30 9.17 14.28
CA GLU A 113 -5.30 8.98 15.36
C GLU A 113 -4.85 10.33 15.95
N PHE A 114 -4.50 11.28 15.08
CA PHE A 114 -4.05 12.60 15.50
C PHE A 114 -5.17 13.43 16.13
N THR A 115 -6.39 13.30 15.64
CA THR A 115 -7.57 13.97 16.20
C THR A 115 -7.85 13.46 17.61
N GLN A 116 -7.76 12.15 17.83
CA GLN A 116 -7.90 11.57 19.15
C GLN A 116 -6.81 12.07 20.10
N LEU A 117 -5.57 12.19 19.63
CA LEU A 117 -4.47 12.77 20.41
C LEU A 117 -4.78 14.23 20.82
N CYS A 118 -5.31 15.05 19.91
CA CYS A 118 -5.75 16.40 20.25
C CYS A 118 -6.84 16.39 21.34
N ILE A 119 -7.82 15.49 21.23
CA ILE A 119 -8.90 15.34 22.23
C ILE A 119 -8.32 14.94 23.60
N ASP A 120 -7.39 13.98 23.61
CA ASP A 120 -6.72 13.52 24.84
C ASP A 120 -5.89 14.63 25.51
N LEU A 121 -5.34 15.56 24.71
CA LEU A 121 -4.65 16.77 25.18
C LEU A 121 -5.62 17.86 25.67
N GLY A 122 -6.93 17.67 25.55
CA GLY A 122 -7.96 18.59 26.05
C GLY A 122 -8.63 19.44 24.98
N TRP A 123 -8.35 19.23 23.70
CA TRP A 123 -9.09 19.89 22.62
C TRP A 123 -10.54 19.43 22.61
N LYS A 124 -11.48 20.37 22.40
CA LYS A 124 -12.92 20.07 22.37
C LYS A 124 -13.34 19.76 20.93
N PRO A 125 -13.72 18.51 20.61
CA PRO A 125 -14.15 18.16 19.27
C PRO A 125 -15.48 18.83 18.93
N LYS A 126 -15.60 19.33 17.69
CA LYS A 126 -16.82 20.00 17.19
C LYS A 126 -17.72 19.04 16.40
N TYR A 127 -17.22 17.88 16.01
CA TYR A 127 -17.93 16.83 15.26
C TYR A 127 -18.52 17.34 13.93
N GLY A 128 -17.78 18.17 13.21
CA GLY A 128 -18.05 18.61 11.85
C GLY A 128 -17.18 17.87 10.81
N ARG A 129 -17.64 17.86 9.56
CA ARG A 129 -16.96 17.19 8.43
C ARG A 129 -15.64 17.87 8.01
N PHE A 130 -15.46 19.14 8.37
CA PHE A 130 -14.33 19.97 7.98
C PHE A 130 -13.87 20.83 9.17
N ASP A 131 -13.73 20.22 10.34
CA ASP A 131 -13.19 20.88 11.53
C ASP A 131 -11.67 20.97 11.42
N VAL A 132 -11.10 22.16 11.53
CA VAL A 132 -9.64 22.35 11.56
C VAL A 132 -9.11 21.87 12.91
N VAL A 133 -8.13 20.96 12.90
CA VAL A 133 -7.43 20.52 14.12
C VAL A 133 -6.55 21.64 14.69
N PRO A 134 -6.33 21.71 16.02
CA PRO A 134 -5.41 22.67 16.60
C PRO A 134 -3.96 22.33 16.21
N LEU A 135 -3.08 23.32 16.29
CA LEU A 135 -1.63 23.11 16.24
C LEU A 135 -1.17 22.51 17.56
N VAL A 136 -0.42 21.41 17.51
CA VAL A 136 0.21 20.75 18.66
C VAL A 136 1.71 21.00 18.56
N LEU A 137 2.21 21.89 19.43
CA LEU A 137 3.54 22.48 19.33
C LEU A 137 4.40 22.07 20.51
N GLN A 138 5.60 21.58 20.21
CA GLN A 138 6.62 21.22 21.19
C GLN A 138 7.80 22.17 21.02
N ALA A 139 8.14 22.89 22.08
CA ALA A 139 9.29 23.78 22.14
C ALA A 139 10.29 23.25 23.17
N ASP A 140 11.59 23.32 22.84
CA ASP A 140 12.69 22.99 23.76
C ASP A 140 12.52 21.63 24.47
N GLY A 141 11.98 20.62 23.76
CA GLY A 141 11.78 19.29 24.33
C GLY A 141 10.64 19.16 25.35
N GLN A 142 9.92 20.25 25.66
CA GLN A 142 8.84 20.25 26.62
C GLN A 142 7.64 19.42 26.14
N ASP A 143 6.73 19.07 27.06
CA ASP A 143 5.45 18.48 26.68
C ASP A 143 4.69 19.42 25.73
N PRO A 144 3.99 18.89 24.71
CA PRO A 144 3.36 19.72 23.70
C PRO A 144 2.20 20.54 24.28
N GLU A 145 2.00 21.73 23.72
CA GLU A 145 0.85 22.59 23.97
C GLU A 145 0.00 22.69 22.70
N PHE A 146 -1.32 22.74 22.84
CA PHE A 146 -2.21 22.92 21.69
C PHE A 146 -2.70 24.36 21.56
N PHE A 147 -2.81 24.84 20.32
CA PHE A 147 -3.29 26.18 19.99
C PHE A 147 -4.30 26.10 18.83
N GLU A 148 -5.48 26.69 19.02
CA GLU A 148 -6.43 26.82 17.91
C GLU A 148 -5.94 27.90 16.94
N ILE A 149 -5.94 27.56 15.64
CA ILE A 149 -5.61 28.53 14.59
C ILE A 149 -6.76 29.54 14.49
N PRO A 150 -6.49 30.85 14.52
CA PRO A 150 -7.51 31.86 14.30
C PRO A 150 -8.24 31.60 12.97
N PRO A 151 -9.58 31.48 12.96
CA PRO A 151 -10.33 31.12 11.75
C PRO A 151 -10.10 32.06 10.57
N ASP A 152 -9.81 33.34 10.82
CA ASP A 152 -9.49 34.35 9.80
C ASP A 152 -8.17 34.06 9.04
N LEU A 153 -7.31 33.20 9.57
CA LEU A 153 -6.07 32.75 8.91
C LEU A 153 -6.26 31.50 8.05
N VAL A 154 -7.41 30.83 8.16
CA VAL A 154 -7.73 29.62 7.40
C VAL A 154 -8.61 30.00 6.22
N LEU A 155 -7.99 30.21 5.06
CA LEU A 155 -8.71 30.39 3.81
C LEU A 155 -9.20 29.03 3.30
N GLU A 156 -10.50 28.89 3.10
CA GLU A 156 -11.15 27.69 2.55
C GLU A 156 -11.89 28.01 1.25
N VAL A 157 -11.90 27.04 0.34
CA VAL A 157 -12.56 27.12 -0.97
C VAL A 157 -13.74 26.13 -0.96
N PRO A 158 -15.02 26.59 -0.94
CA PRO A 158 -16.16 25.72 -1.19
C PRO A 158 -16.14 25.23 -2.64
N MET A 159 -16.48 23.95 -2.84
CA MET A 159 -16.41 23.29 -4.13
C MET A 159 -17.72 23.40 -4.91
N GLU A 160 -17.60 23.79 -6.16
CA GLU A 160 -18.68 23.88 -7.12
C GLU A 160 -18.21 23.47 -8.52
N HIS A 161 -19.12 22.89 -9.30
CA HIS A 161 -18.82 22.46 -10.66
C HIS A 161 -19.31 23.50 -11.67
N PRO A 162 -18.55 23.79 -12.76
CA PRO A 162 -18.97 24.74 -13.80
C PRO A 162 -20.20 24.32 -14.62
N LYS A 163 -20.73 23.12 -14.39
CA LYS A 163 -21.81 22.51 -15.19
C LYS A 163 -22.83 21.78 -14.32
N TYR A 164 -22.36 20.99 -13.37
CA TYR A 164 -23.21 20.23 -12.46
C TYR A 164 -23.58 21.08 -11.24
N GLU A 165 -24.73 21.76 -11.31
CA GLU A 165 -25.21 22.60 -10.20
C GLU A 165 -25.36 21.84 -8.89
N TRP A 166 -25.72 20.55 -8.95
CA TRP A 166 -25.87 19.69 -7.76
C TRP A 166 -24.56 19.47 -7.00
N PHE A 167 -23.40 19.79 -7.58
CA PHE A 167 -22.10 19.56 -6.92
C PHE A 167 -21.97 20.39 -5.63
N ARG A 168 -22.55 21.60 -5.60
CA ARG A 168 -22.57 22.45 -4.40
C ARG A 168 -23.32 21.82 -3.22
N GLU A 169 -24.27 20.92 -3.51
CA GLU A 169 -25.07 20.22 -2.50
C GLU A 169 -24.28 19.11 -1.80
N LEU A 170 -23.09 18.74 -2.30
CA LEU A 170 -22.17 17.85 -1.59
C LEU A 170 -21.49 18.56 -0.40
N GLU A 171 -21.62 19.89 -0.32
CA GLU A 171 -21.08 20.76 0.73
C GLU A 171 -19.58 20.54 0.99
N LEU A 172 -18.84 20.22 -0.07
CA LEU A 172 -17.40 20.01 -0.02
C LEU A 172 -16.67 21.36 0.06
N LYS A 173 -15.59 21.40 0.83
CA LYS A 173 -14.64 22.50 0.83
C LYS A 173 -13.23 21.99 1.12
N TRP A 174 -12.23 22.80 0.83
CA TRP A 174 -10.84 22.49 1.18
C TRP A 174 -10.08 23.75 1.54
N TYR A 175 -9.10 23.64 2.45
CA TYR A 175 -8.21 24.75 2.78
C TYR A 175 -7.28 25.06 1.60
N ALA A 176 -6.97 26.34 1.41
CA ALA A 176 -6.21 26.83 0.25
C ALA A 176 -4.69 26.60 0.36
N LEU A 177 -4.16 26.39 1.56
CA LEU A 177 -2.73 26.43 1.84
C LEU A 177 -2.16 25.04 2.20
N PRO A 178 -1.42 24.38 1.30
CA PRO A 178 -0.72 23.13 1.60
C PRO A 178 0.61 23.42 2.29
N ALA A 179 0.62 23.34 3.62
CA ALA A 179 1.81 23.59 4.43
C ALA A 179 2.26 22.34 5.18
N VAL A 180 3.32 21.69 4.72
CA VAL A 180 3.94 20.53 5.39
C VAL A 180 4.64 21.00 6.65
N ALA A 181 4.43 20.30 7.78
CA ALA A 181 4.89 20.77 9.09
C ALA A 181 5.79 19.81 9.87
N ASN A 182 5.84 18.52 9.49
CA ASN A 182 6.54 17.47 10.26
C ASN A 182 7.85 16.95 9.63
N MET A 183 8.36 17.60 8.60
CA MET A 183 9.66 17.26 8.00
C MET A 183 10.82 17.92 8.75
N LEU A 184 12.03 17.38 8.57
CA LEU A 184 13.29 17.88 9.10
C LEU A 184 14.13 18.46 7.97
N LEU A 185 14.67 19.66 8.16
CA LEU A 185 15.68 20.21 7.27
C LEU A 185 17.07 19.80 7.77
N GLU A 186 17.85 19.15 6.91
CA GLU A 186 19.27 18.86 7.12
C GLU A 186 20.12 19.80 6.27
N VAL A 187 21.14 20.39 6.87
CA VAL A 187 22.13 21.22 6.16
C VAL A 187 23.49 21.16 6.87
N GLY A 188 24.51 20.67 6.17
CA GLY A 188 25.89 20.70 6.66
C GLY A 188 26.08 19.91 7.96
N GLY A 189 25.26 18.89 8.20
CA GLY A 189 25.25 18.12 9.44
C GLY A 189 24.43 18.73 10.57
N LEU A 190 23.84 19.92 10.39
CA LEU A 190 22.84 20.47 11.29
C LEU A 190 21.45 19.96 10.92
N GLU A 191 20.62 19.75 11.94
CA GLU A 191 19.25 19.28 11.79
C GLU A 191 18.27 20.30 12.39
N PHE A 192 17.22 20.62 11.66
CA PHE A 192 16.15 21.53 12.08
C PHE A 192 14.83 20.74 12.12
N PRO A 193 14.45 20.15 13.28
CA PRO A 193 13.27 19.30 13.39
C PRO A 193 11.92 20.03 13.23
N GLY A 194 11.92 21.35 13.39
CA GLY A 194 10.77 22.23 13.22
C GLY A 194 11.00 23.19 12.07
N CYS A 195 10.52 22.85 10.87
CA CYS A 195 10.68 23.72 9.71
C CYS A 195 9.47 23.72 8.78
N PRO A 196 8.26 24.13 9.24
CA PRO A 196 7.07 24.10 8.39
C PRO A 196 7.24 24.98 7.14
N PHE A 197 6.84 24.43 5.99
CA PHE A 197 6.92 25.11 4.70
C PHE A 197 5.69 24.85 3.84
N ASN A 198 5.40 25.78 2.93
CA ASN A 198 4.27 25.68 2.01
C ASN A 198 4.68 26.01 0.57
N GLY A 199 3.90 25.48 -0.37
CA GLY A 199 3.75 25.99 -1.73
C GLY A 199 2.29 26.32 -1.99
N TRP A 200 1.81 25.99 -3.18
CA TRP A 200 0.38 25.96 -3.53
C TRP A 200 0.03 24.56 -4.06
N TYR A 201 -1.27 24.27 -4.10
CA TYR A 201 -1.77 22.96 -4.51
C TYR A 201 -1.57 22.70 -6.00
N MET A 202 -1.25 21.44 -6.32
CA MET A 202 -1.64 20.82 -7.58
C MET A 202 -3.04 20.22 -7.42
N GLY A 203 -3.96 20.49 -8.35
CA GLY A 203 -5.38 20.17 -8.17
C GLY A 203 -5.70 18.70 -7.87
N THR A 204 -4.86 17.78 -8.35
CA THR A 204 -5.01 16.33 -8.12
C THR A 204 -4.67 15.89 -6.70
N GLU A 205 -3.96 16.69 -5.91
CA GLU A 205 -3.81 16.45 -4.47
C GLU A 205 -5.18 16.43 -3.79
N ILE A 206 -6.03 17.42 -4.11
CA ILE A 206 -7.38 17.53 -3.56
C ILE A 206 -8.35 16.60 -4.30
N GLY A 207 -8.49 16.81 -5.62
CA GLY A 207 -9.55 16.18 -6.41
C GLY A 207 -9.40 14.67 -6.57
N VAL A 208 -8.18 14.14 -6.49
CA VAL A 208 -7.93 12.69 -6.55
C VAL A 208 -7.67 12.15 -5.15
N ARG A 209 -6.65 12.66 -4.45
CA ARG A 209 -6.18 12.01 -3.22
C ARG A 209 -7.06 12.33 -2.03
N ASP A 210 -7.34 13.60 -1.77
CA ASP A 210 -8.16 13.98 -0.61
C ASP A 210 -9.62 13.54 -0.76
N PHE A 211 -10.20 13.70 -1.96
CA PHE A 211 -11.61 13.40 -2.20
C PHE A 211 -11.90 11.96 -2.61
N CYS A 212 -11.03 11.30 -3.39
CA CYS A 212 -11.36 10.00 -4.02
C CYS A 212 -10.59 8.80 -3.45
N ASP A 213 -9.55 8.98 -2.63
CA ASP A 213 -8.94 7.84 -1.95
C ASP A 213 -9.95 7.21 -0.97
N VAL A 214 -10.07 5.89 -0.99
CA VAL A 214 -11.02 5.12 -0.15
C VAL A 214 -10.74 5.26 1.35
N GLN A 215 -9.51 5.58 1.71
CA GLN A 215 -9.09 5.86 3.08
C GLN A 215 -9.16 7.37 3.43
N ARG A 216 -9.80 8.18 2.60
CA ARG A 216 -9.99 9.63 2.77
C ARG A 216 -11.49 9.97 2.71
N TYR A 217 -11.90 11.02 1.99
CA TYR A 217 -13.32 11.42 1.95
C TYR A 217 -14.21 10.50 1.10
N ASP A 218 -13.61 9.63 0.29
CA ASP A 218 -14.26 8.57 -0.51
C ASP A 218 -15.59 8.98 -1.20
N ILE A 219 -15.59 10.12 -1.90
CA ILE A 219 -16.81 10.66 -2.51
C ILE A 219 -17.12 10.10 -3.89
N LEU A 220 -16.23 9.26 -4.44
CA LEU A 220 -16.21 8.91 -5.86
C LEU A 220 -17.52 8.24 -6.30
N GLU A 221 -18.05 7.33 -5.48
CA GLU A 221 -19.30 6.63 -5.77
C GLU A 221 -20.53 7.55 -5.74
N GLU A 222 -20.61 8.47 -4.77
CA GLU A 222 -21.71 9.45 -4.68
C GLU A 222 -21.74 10.35 -5.92
N VAL A 223 -20.57 10.85 -6.35
CA VAL A 223 -20.45 11.64 -7.57
C VAL A 223 -20.86 10.81 -8.79
N GLY A 224 -20.39 9.57 -8.91
CA GLY A 224 -20.77 8.66 -9.99
C GLY A 224 -22.28 8.43 -10.08
N ARG A 225 -22.96 8.28 -8.93
CA ARG A 225 -24.43 8.14 -8.84
C ARG A 225 -25.15 9.40 -9.29
N ARG A 226 -24.74 10.59 -8.83
CA ARG A 226 -25.36 11.87 -9.23
C ARG A 226 -25.13 12.22 -10.71
N MET A 227 -24.05 11.72 -11.31
CA MET A 227 -23.80 11.79 -12.75
C MET A 227 -24.64 10.80 -13.58
N GLY A 228 -25.36 9.86 -12.94
CA GLY A 228 -26.14 8.83 -13.64
C GLY A 228 -25.28 7.76 -14.32
N LEU A 229 -24.08 7.48 -13.81
CA LEU A 229 -23.17 6.48 -14.37
C LEU A 229 -23.48 5.06 -13.87
N GLU A 230 -23.02 4.05 -14.61
CA GLU A 230 -23.17 2.63 -14.25
C GLU A 230 -22.20 2.22 -13.11
N THR A 231 -22.42 2.74 -11.89
CA THR A 231 -21.50 2.56 -10.74
C THR A 231 -21.28 1.10 -10.31
N HIS A 232 -22.13 0.19 -10.76
CA HIS A 232 -22.04 -1.25 -10.53
C HIS A 232 -21.15 -1.99 -11.55
N LYS A 233 -20.77 -1.36 -12.67
CA LYS A 233 -20.04 -1.98 -13.78
C LYS A 233 -18.71 -1.29 -14.03
N LEU A 234 -17.61 -1.87 -13.56
CA LEU A 234 -16.26 -1.27 -13.68
C LEU A 234 -15.84 -0.99 -15.12
N ALA A 235 -16.19 -1.87 -16.07
CA ALA A 235 -15.87 -1.70 -17.49
C ALA A 235 -16.54 -0.47 -18.15
N SER A 236 -17.51 0.18 -17.49
CA SER A 236 -18.09 1.45 -17.95
C SER A 236 -17.15 2.65 -17.77
N LEU A 237 -16.05 2.47 -17.02
CA LEU A 237 -15.09 3.51 -16.64
C LEU A 237 -15.74 4.67 -15.86
N TRP A 238 -16.77 4.36 -15.07
CA TRP A 238 -17.49 5.37 -14.30
C TRP A 238 -16.59 6.09 -13.29
N LYS A 239 -15.60 5.40 -12.72
CA LYS A 239 -14.62 5.96 -11.78
C LYS A 239 -13.77 7.02 -12.46
N ASP A 240 -13.25 6.72 -13.65
CA ASP A 240 -12.45 7.61 -14.49
C ASP A 240 -13.23 8.87 -14.86
N ARG A 241 -14.51 8.72 -15.25
CA ARG A 241 -15.37 9.87 -15.56
C ARG A 241 -15.64 10.74 -14.32
N ALA A 242 -15.99 10.12 -13.19
CA ALA A 242 -16.29 10.86 -11.97
C ALA A 242 -15.06 11.61 -11.42
N VAL A 243 -13.88 10.97 -11.37
CA VAL A 243 -12.68 11.61 -10.84
C VAL A 243 -12.23 12.81 -11.68
N ILE A 244 -12.45 12.77 -13.01
CA ILE A 244 -12.17 13.91 -13.89
C ILE A 244 -13.06 15.09 -13.55
N GLU A 245 -14.37 14.89 -13.41
CA GLU A 245 -15.30 15.99 -13.09
C GLU A 245 -15.07 16.54 -11.66
N ILE A 246 -14.67 15.70 -10.70
CA ILE A 246 -14.23 16.17 -9.37
C ILE A 246 -13.00 17.08 -9.48
N ASN A 247 -12.01 16.71 -10.28
CA ASN A 247 -10.82 17.55 -10.50
C ASN A 247 -11.16 18.86 -11.22
N VAL A 248 -12.11 18.82 -12.17
CA VAL A 248 -12.63 20.03 -12.82
C VAL A 248 -13.30 20.94 -11.80
N ALA A 249 -14.12 20.41 -10.89
CA ALA A 249 -14.74 21.19 -9.82
C ALA A 249 -13.70 21.86 -8.91
N VAL A 250 -12.66 21.13 -8.51
CA VAL A 250 -11.57 21.69 -7.68
C VAL A 250 -10.90 22.87 -8.38
N LEU A 251 -10.42 22.67 -9.61
CA LEU A 251 -9.72 23.74 -10.36
C LEU A 251 -10.63 24.94 -10.60
N HIS A 252 -11.87 24.71 -11.02
CA HIS A 252 -12.86 25.76 -11.24
C HIS A 252 -13.14 26.57 -9.97
N SER A 253 -13.33 25.91 -8.83
CA SER A 253 -13.66 26.56 -7.57
C SER A 253 -12.53 27.47 -7.08
N PHE A 254 -11.29 26.98 -7.13
CA PHE A 254 -10.11 27.77 -6.77
C PHE A 254 -9.93 28.96 -7.72
N GLN A 255 -10.06 28.76 -9.03
CA GLN A 255 -9.95 29.82 -10.03
C GLN A 255 -11.04 30.89 -9.85
N LYS A 256 -12.30 30.48 -9.65
CA LYS A 256 -13.43 31.41 -9.45
C LYS A 256 -13.26 32.27 -8.20
N GLN A 257 -12.61 31.74 -7.16
CA GLN A 257 -12.33 32.47 -5.92
C GLN A 257 -10.97 33.18 -5.93
N ASN A 258 -10.26 33.19 -7.06
CA ASN A 258 -8.93 33.79 -7.23
C ASN A 258 -7.88 33.23 -6.25
N VAL A 259 -7.96 31.93 -5.96
CA VAL A 259 -6.99 31.20 -5.14
C VAL A 259 -6.00 30.46 -6.04
N THR A 260 -4.70 30.63 -5.80
CA THR A 260 -3.64 29.98 -6.58
C THR A 260 -3.75 28.47 -6.53
N ILE A 261 -3.85 27.85 -7.70
CA ILE A 261 -3.81 26.40 -7.90
C ILE A 261 -3.17 26.11 -9.27
N MET A 262 -2.59 24.93 -9.44
CA MET A 262 -2.03 24.47 -10.72
C MET A 262 -2.64 23.13 -11.11
N ASP A 263 -2.97 22.95 -12.39
CA ASP A 263 -3.36 21.65 -12.91
C ASP A 263 -2.13 20.75 -13.14
N HIS A 264 -2.36 19.43 -13.19
CA HIS A 264 -1.29 18.44 -13.25
C HIS A 264 -0.57 18.39 -14.61
N HIS A 265 -1.20 18.84 -15.71
CA HIS A 265 -0.53 18.94 -17.01
C HIS A 265 0.47 20.10 -17.01
N SER A 266 0.02 21.29 -16.59
CA SER A 266 0.89 22.48 -16.45
C SER A 266 2.04 22.23 -15.48
N ALA A 267 1.78 21.55 -14.35
CA ALA A 267 2.80 21.19 -13.38
C ALA A 267 3.86 20.25 -13.98
N ALA A 268 3.45 19.22 -14.72
CA ALA A 268 4.35 18.28 -15.37
C ALA A 268 5.19 18.94 -16.48
N GLU A 269 4.60 19.78 -17.33
CA GLU A 269 5.35 20.52 -18.35
C GLU A 269 6.38 21.48 -17.74
N SER A 270 5.98 22.19 -16.67
CA SER A 270 6.85 23.07 -15.91
C SER A 270 8.03 22.31 -15.29
N PHE A 271 7.76 21.13 -14.72
CA PHE A 271 8.81 20.27 -14.17
C PHE A 271 9.80 19.81 -15.23
N MET A 272 9.35 19.47 -16.45
CA MET A 272 10.26 19.10 -17.54
C MET A 272 11.20 20.23 -17.94
N LYS A 273 10.72 21.48 -17.99
CA LYS A 273 11.56 22.67 -18.22
C LYS A 273 12.57 22.87 -17.10
N TYR A 274 12.14 22.69 -15.85
CA TYR A 274 13.02 22.71 -14.69
C TYR A 274 14.11 21.64 -14.79
N MET A 275 13.75 20.39 -15.03
CA MET A 275 14.69 19.27 -15.13
C MET A 275 15.74 19.53 -16.22
N GLN A 276 15.34 20.00 -17.41
CA GLN A 276 16.29 20.38 -18.46
C GLN A 276 17.27 21.48 -18.03
N SER A 277 16.78 22.50 -17.33
CA SER A 277 17.62 23.57 -16.77
C SER A 277 18.63 23.04 -15.75
N GLU A 278 18.21 22.12 -14.88
CA GLU A 278 19.07 21.51 -13.86
C GLU A 278 20.18 20.65 -14.47
N TYR A 279 19.87 19.85 -15.49
CA TYR A 279 20.88 19.08 -16.22
C TYR A 279 21.93 20.00 -16.87
N ARG A 280 21.50 21.12 -17.47
CA ARG A 280 22.42 22.11 -18.04
C ARG A 280 23.27 22.82 -16.98
N SER A 281 22.65 23.16 -15.84
CA SER A 281 23.28 24.00 -14.82
C SER A 281 24.22 23.21 -13.89
N ARG A 282 23.87 21.97 -13.53
CA ARG A 282 24.60 21.16 -12.55
C ARG A 282 24.78 19.70 -12.92
N GLY A 283 24.41 19.28 -14.13
CA GLY A 283 24.64 17.92 -14.62
C GLY A 283 23.69 16.84 -14.08
N GLY A 284 22.60 17.22 -13.41
CA GLY A 284 21.60 16.26 -12.91
C GLY A 284 20.44 16.89 -12.13
N CYS A 285 19.38 16.12 -11.97
CA CYS A 285 18.21 16.46 -11.16
C CYS A 285 17.72 15.20 -10.40
N PRO A 286 17.79 15.15 -9.06
CA PRO A 286 17.23 14.04 -8.30
C PRO A 286 15.71 14.05 -8.45
N ALA A 287 15.12 12.92 -8.86
CA ALA A 287 13.70 12.86 -9.19
C ALA A 287 13.13 11.47 -8.89
N ASP A 288 12.02 11.44 -8.13
CA ASP A 288 11.30 10.22 -7.74
C ASP A 288 10.08 10.06 -8.65
N TRP A 289 10.21 9.26 -9.70
CA TRP A 289 9.20 9.09 -10.75
C TRP A 289 7.82 8.70 -10.18
N ILE A 290 7.80 7.87 -9.14
CA ILE A 290 6.56 7.38 -8.49
C ILE A 290 5.74 8.54 -7.91
N TRP A 291 6.41 9.59 -7.43
CA TRP A 291 5.75 10.77 -6.84
C TRP A 291 5.52 11.88 -7.86
N LEU A 292 6.36 11.98 -8.90
CA LEU A 292 6.27 13.04 -9.89
C LEU A 292 5.21 12.78 -10.96
N VAL A 293 4.90 11.52 -11.26
CA VAL A 293 3.76 11.18 -12.12
C VAL A 293 2.45 11.46 -11.39
N PRO A 294 1.57 12.32 -11.94
CA PRO A 294 0.29 12.61 -11.30
C PRO A 294 -0.59 11.36 -11.12
N PRO A 295 -1.45 11.31 -10.09
CA PRO A 295 -2.23 10.12 -9.74
C PRO A 295 -3.38 9.81 -10.71
N ILE A 296 -3.63 10.70 -11.69
CA ILE A 296 -4.54 10.48 -12.82
C ILE A 296 -3.85 10.93 -14.10
N SER A 297 -4.28 10.38 -15.24
CA SER A 297 -3.78 10.77 -16.57
C SER A 297 -2.26 10.62 -16.74
N GLY A 298 -1.64 9.67 -16.02
CA GLY A 298 -0.18 9.53 -15.92
C GLY A 298 0.56 9.61 -17.26
N SER A 299 0.31 8.68 -18.17
CA SER A 299 0.98 8.60 -19.49
C SER A 299 0.63 9.73 -20.46
N ILE A 300 -0.37 10.56 -20.15
CA ILE A 300 -0.70 11.76 -20.91
C ILE A 300 0.15 12.96 -20.45
N THR A 301 0.87 12.82 -19.34
CA THR A 301 1.82 13.83 -18.88
C THR A 301 3.24 13.52 -19.37
N PRO A 302 4.07 14.54 -19.66
CA PRO A 302 5.42 14.31 -20.20
C PRO A 302 6.37 13.63 -19.20
N VAL A 303 6.13 13.77 -17.89
CA VAL A 303 6.96 13.18 -16.84
C VAL A 303 6.90 11.65 -16.80
N PHE A 304 5.81 11.05 -17.29
CA PHE A 304 5.68 9.59 -17.37
C PHE A 304 6.74 8.98 -18.30
N HIS A 305 7.02 9.63 -19.43
CA HIS A 305 7.95 9.14 -20.45
C HIS A 305 9.41 9.48 -20.17
N GLN A 306 9.68 10.23 -19.11
CA GLN A 306 11.02 10.68 -18.75
C GLN A 306 11.65 9.72 -17.75
N GLU A 307 12.76 9.08 -18.13
CA GLU A 307 13.59 8.33 -17.20
C GLU A 307 14.23 9.26 -16.16
N MET A 308 14.24 8.84 -14.89
CA MET A 308 14.67 9.67 -13.77
C MET A 308 15.60 8.88 -12.85
N LEU A 309 16.60 9.57 -12.30
CA LEU A 309 17.46 9.03 -11.25
C LEU A 309 17.02 9.62 -9.90
N ASN A 310 16.70 8.74 -8.95
CA ASN A 310 16.38 9.12 -7.59
C ASN A 310 17.61 8.95 -6.69
N TYR A 311 18.07 10.04 -6.08
CA TYR A 311 19.20 10.05 -5.17
C TYR A 311 19.07 11.24 -4.21
N VAL A 312 19.73 11.13 -3.06
CA VAL A 312 19.67 12.15 -2.01
C VAL A 312 20.92 13.03 -2.11
N LEU A 313 20.70 14.34 -2.10
CA LEU A 313 21.74 15.37 -1.96
C LEU A 313 21.59 16.05 -0.59
N SER A 314 22.53 16.92 -0.22
CA SER A 314 22.41 17.81 0.93
C SER A 314 22.60 19.26 0.48
N PRO A 315 21.85 20.24 1.02
CA PRO A 315 20.79 20.14 2.03
C PRO A 315 19.55 19.36 1.57
N PHE A 316 18.74 18.86 2.51
CA PHE A 316 17.58 18.00 2.22
C PHE A 316 16.44 18.12 3.23
N TYR A 317 15.21 17.81 2.81
CA TYR A 317 14.06 17.63 3.70
C TYR A 317 13.79 16.14 3.94
N TYR A 318 14.00 15.68 5.18
CA TYR A 318 13.76 14.30 5.61
C TYR A 318 12.40 14.15 6.31
N TYR A 319 11.85 12.94 6.25
CA TYR A 319 10.78 12.56 7.17
C TYR A 319 11.34 12.32 8.57
N GLN A 320 10.47 12.43 9.57
CA GLN A 320 10.77 12.14 10.96
C GLN A 320 9.76 11.13 11.51
N VAL A 321 10.15 10.42 12.57
CA VAL A 321 9.20 9.64 13.36
C VAL A 321 8.22 10.58 14.04
N GLU A 322 6.94 10.22 14.03
CA GLU A 322 5.88 10.98 14.71
C GLU A 322 6.24 11.25 16.17
N ALA A 323 6.06 12.50 16.61
CA ALA A 323 6.59 12.94 17.89
C ALA A 323 6.00 12.21 19.09
N TRP A 324 4.70 11.93 19.08
CA TRP A 324 4.04 11.18 20.17
C TRP A 324 4.54 9.74 20.33
N LYS A 325 5.23 9.17 19.32
CA LYS A 325 5.83 7.82 19.43
C LYS A 325 7.14 7.81 20.21
N THR A 326 7.89 8.91 20.19
CA THR A 326 9.23 8.99 20.81
C THR A 326 9.33 9.98 21.96
N HIS A 327 8.31 10.83 22.16
CA HIS A 327 8.28 11.83 23.22
C HIS A 327 8.29 11.18 24.62
N VAL A 328 9.15 11.71 25.49
CA VAL A 328 9.21 11.34 26.90
C VAL A 328 8.41 12.39 27.67
N TRP A 329 7.21 12.00 28.11
CA TRP A 329 6.28 12.88 28.83
C TRP A 329 6.86 13.30 30.19
N GLN A 330 6.89 14.59 30.45
CA GLN A 330 7.34 15.14 31.73
C GLN A 330 6.22 15.07 32.77
N ASP A 331 4.99 15.40 32.37
CA ASP A 331 3.78 15.19 33.18
C ASP A 331 3.05 13.93 32.72
N GLU A 332 3.21 12.83 33.47
CA GLU A 332 2.54 11.55 33.18
C GLU A 332 1.01 11.67 33.13
N LYS A 333 0.41 12.69 33.76
CA LYS A 333 -1.05 12.90 33.71
C LYS A 333 -1.53 13.35 32.33
N ARG A 334 -0.66 14.00 31.54
CA ARG A 334 -0.96 14.43 30.17
C ARG A 334 -0.77 13.32 29.14
N ARG A 335 -0.14 12.21 29.53
CA ARG A 335 0.11 11.09 28.64
C ARG A 335 -1.22 10.39 28.27
N PRO A 336 -1.53 10.22 26.97
CA PRO A 336 -2.70 9.48 26.53
C PRO A 336 -2.70 8.02 27.07
N GLN A 337 -3.81 7.60 27.68
CA GLN A 337 -3.93 6.24 28.23
C GLN A 337 -4.23 5.21 27.11
N ARG A 338 -3.31 4.27 26.87
CA ARG A 338 -3.56 3.10 25.99
C ARG A 338 -4.40 2.03 26.71
N ARG A 339 -5.47 1.54 26.08
CA ARG A 339 -6.24 0.36 26.57
C ARG A 339 -5.38 -0.92 26.46
N LYS A 340 -5.25 -1.73 27.53
CA LYS A 340 -4.52 -3.02 27.56
C LYS A 340 -5.47 -4.22 27.75
N ILE A 341 -5.22 -5.35 27.08
CA ILE A 341 -5.96 -6.64 27.22
C ILE A 341 -5.06 -7.70 27.92
N GLN A 342 -5.61 -8.59 28.78
CA GLN A 342 -4.86 -9.58 29.57
C GLN A 342 -4.67 -10.97 28.90
N LEU A 343 -3.45 -11.52 28.94
CA LEU A 343 -3.03 -12.77 28.27
C LEU A 343 -3.76 -14.05 28.73
N LYS A 344 -4.15 -14.17 30.01
CA LYS A 344 -4.82 -15.39 30.55
C LYS A 344 -6.19 -15.65 29.90
N VAL A 345 -6.88 -14.58 29.50
CA VAL A 345 -8.19 -14.67 28.84
C VAL A 345 -8.04 -15.23 27.43
N LEU A 346 -6.96 -14.86 26.73
CA LEU A 346 -6.66 -15.32 25.38
C LEU A 346 -6.39 -16.83 25.31
N VAL A 347 -5.60 -17.36 26.24
CA VAL A 347 -5.17 -18.78 26.21
C VAL A 347 -6.33 -19.77 26.42
N LYS A 348 -7.24 -19.49 27.38
CA LYS A 348 -8.40 -20.36 27.63
C LYS A 348 -9.36 -20.42 26.44
N ALA A 349 -9.50 -19.30 25.71
CA ALA A 349 -10.36 -19.23 24.54
C ALA A 349 -9.83 -20.10 23.38
N VAL A 350 -8.51 -20.09 23.14
CA VAL A 350 -7.87 -20.86 22.05
C VAL A 350 -8.00 -22.38 22.25
N LEU A 351 -7.75 -22.88 23.47
CA LEU A 351 -7.81 -24.32 23.80
C LEU A 351 -9.21 -24.90 23.62
N PHE A 352 -10.22 -24.17 24.07
CA PHE A 352 -11.62 -24.56 23.92
C PHE A 352 -12.05 -24.59 22.45
N ALA A 353 -11.64 -23.58 21.67
CA ALA A 353 -11.96 -23.51 20.24
C ALA A 353 -11.33 -24.66 19.42
N SER A 354 -10.08 -25.04 19.73
CA SER A 354 -9.38 -26.14 19.04
C SER A 354 -10.05 -27.50 19.22
N MET A 355 -10.48 -27.82 20.45
CA MET A 355 -11.15 -29.08 20.76
C MET A 355 -12.51 -29.21 20.06
N LEU A 356 -13.26 -28.11 19.99
CA LEU A 356 -14.53 -28.05 19.26
C LEU A 356 -14.32 -28.28 17.75
N MET A 357 -13.33 -27.60 17.14
CA MET A 357 -13.06 -27.68 15.70
C MET A 357 -12.71 -29.11 15.25
N ARG A 358 -11.90 -29.84 16.03
CA ARG A 358 -11.47 -31.21 15.68
C ARG A 358 -12.63 -32.21 15.68
N LYS A 359 -13.55 -32.11 16.65
CA LYS A 359 -14.75 -32.96 16.72
C LYS A 359 -15.73 -32.65 15.59
N THR A 360 -15.88 -31.38 15.21
CA THR A 360 -16.77 -30.96 14.10
C THR A 360 -16.25 -31.34 12.71
N MET A 361 -14.93 -31.43 12.50
CA MET A 361 -14.35 -31.77 11.19
C MET A 361 -14.42 -33.26 10.86
N ALA A 362 -14.34 -34.14 11.86
CA ALA A 362 -14.36 -35.59 11.65
C ALA A 362 -15.72 -36.14 11.16
N SER A 363 -16.81 -35.39 11.36
CA SER A 363 -18.17 -35.78 10.95
C SER A 363 -18.59 -35.24 9.57
N ARG A 364 -17.70 -34.55 8.85
CA ARG A 364 -18.02 -33.90 7.57
C ARG A 364 -17.56 -34.73 6.37
N VAL A 365 -18.31 -34.63 5.27
CA VAL A 365 -18.00 -35.26 3.97
C VAL A 365 -16.68 -34.73 3.42
N ARG A 366 -15.83 -35.64 2.91
CA ARG A 366 -14.51 -35.30 2.34
C ARG A 366 -14.67 -34.74 0.92
N VAL A 367 -13.90 -33.70 0.62
CA VAL A 367 -13.88 -33.05 -0.71
C VAL A 367 -12.44 -32.88 -1.14
N THR A 368 -12.07 -33.41 -2.29
CA THR A 368 -10.74 -33.18 -2.87
C THR A 368 -10.84 -32.10 -3.94
N ILE A 369 -9.95 -31.12 -3.91
CA ILE A 369 -9.91 -30.01 -4.86
C ILE A 369 -8.57 -30.04 -5.57
N LEU A 370 -8.58 -30.29 -6.88
CA LEU A 370 -7.37 -30.35 -7.70
C LEU A 370 -7.16 -29.06 -8.47
N PHE A 371 -5.90 -28.65 -8.64
CA PHE A 371 -5.56 -27.52 -9.50
C PHE A 371 -4.36 -27.77 -10.41
N ALA A 372 -4.37 -27.13 -11.57
CA ALA A 372 -3.22 -26.97 -12.46
C ALA A 372 -3.14 -25.53 -12.97
N THR A 373 -1.92 -24.98 -13.02
CA THR A 373 -1.67 -23.56 -13.31
C THR A 373 -0.24 -23.31 -13.77
N GLU A 374 -0.05 -22.35 -14.68
CA GLU A 374 1.28 -21.83 -15.07
C GLU A 374 1.70 -20.61 -14.23
N THR A 375 0.77 -19.66 -14.04
CA THR A 375 1.05 -18.36 -13.41
C THR A 375 0.56 -18.26 -11.96
N GLY A 376 -0.04 -19.32 -11.41
CA GLY A 376 -0.52 -19.38 -10.02
C GLY A 376 -1.98 -18.95 -9.80
N LYS A 377 -2.69 -18.51 -10.85
CA LYS A 377 -4.07 -18.02 -10.73
C LYS A 377 -5.05 -19.13 -10.32
N SER A 378 -5.02 -20.28 -11.01
CA SER A 378 -5.92 -21.41 -10.71
C SER A 378 -5.64 -22.03 -9.34
N GLU A 379 -4.38 -22.02 -8.90
CA GLU A 379 -4.01 -22.43 -7.53
C GLU A 379 -4.68 -21.53 -6.50
N THR A 380 -4.63 -20.22 -6.70
CA THR A 380 -5.25 -19.24 -5.80
C THR A 380 -6.75 -19.50 -5.68
N LEU A 381 -7.44 -19.62 -6.82
CA LEU A 381 -8.89 -19.88 -6.83
C LEU A 381 -9.24 -21.24 -6.21
N ALA A 382 -8.44 -22.28 -6.40
CA ALA A 382 -8.66 -23.58 -5.76
C ALA A 382 -8.54 -23.51 -4.22
N ARG A 383 -7.64 -22.68 -3.69
CA ARG A 383 -7.52 -22.43 -2.25
C ARG A 383 -8.74 -21.68 -1.71
N ASP A 384 -9.20 -20.67 -2.44
CA ASP A 384 -10.42 -19.93 -2.09
C ASP A 384 -11.63 -20.88 -2.07
N LEU A 385 -11.74 -21.76 -3.06
CA LEU A 385 -12.78 -22.80 -3.11
C LEU A 385 -12.70 -23.73 -1.89
N GLY A 386 -11.49 -24.09 -1.47
CA GLY A 386 -11.25 -24.84 -0.25
C GLY A 386 -11.79 -24.13 0.99
N ALA A 387 -11.56 -22.82 1.12
CA ALA A 387 -12.09 -22.03 2.21
C ALA A 387 -13.63 -22.05 2.22
N LEU A 388 -14.26 -21.82 1.07
CA LEU A 388 -15.73 -21.91 0.91
C LEU A 388 -16.27 -23.28 1.33
N PHE A 389 -15.69 -24.36 0.80
CA PHE A 389 -16.15 -25.71 1.10
C PHE A 389 -15.93 -26.09 2.57
N SER A 390 -14.94 -25.50 3.25
CA SER A 390 -14.69 -25.73 4.67
C SER A 390 -15.82 -25.26 5.59
N CYS A 391 -16.78 -24.47 5.10
CA CYS A 391 -17.96 -24.08 5.87
C CYS A 391 -18.85 -25.29 6.22
N ALA A 392 -18.95 -26.27 5.32
CA ALA A 392 -19.83 -27.44 5.43
C ALA A 392 -19.13 -28.79 5.28
N PHE A 393 -17.99 -28.83 4.61
CA PHE A 393 -17.27 -30.04 4.22
C PHE A 393 -15.89 -30.14 4.89
N HIS A 394 -15.17 -31.23 4.60
CA HIS A 394 -13.76 -31.42 4.92
C HIS A 394 -12.93 -31.38 3.61
N PRO A 395 -12.55 -30.18 3.14
CA PRO A 395 -11.84 -30.01 1.88
C PRO A 395 -10.34 -30.31 2.00
N LYS A 396 -9.75 -30.81 0.93
CA LYS A 396 -8.32 -31.04 0.74
C LYS A 396 -7.90 -30.53 -0.64
N VAL A 397 -7.10 -29.46 -0.68
CA VAL A 397 -6.61 -28.85 -1.92
C VAL A 397 -5.26 -29.46 -2.29
N LEU A 398 -5.10 -29.93 -3.54
CA LEU A 398 -3.90 -30.59 -4.05
C LEU A 398 -3.54 -30.09 -5.45
N CYS A 399 -2.24 -29.96 -5.72
CA CYS A 399 -1.77 -29.79 -7.09
C CYS A 399 -1.98 -31.10 -7.86
N MET A 400 -2.29 -31.02 -9.15
CA MET A 400 -2.54 -32.21 -9.98
C MET A 400 -1.34 -33.16 -10.08
N ASP A 401 -0.11 -32.66 -9.99
CA ASP A 401 1.13 -33.46 -10.06
C ASP A 401 1.39 -34.32 -8.80
N GLU A 402 0.87 -33.88 -7.65
CA GLU A 402 0.91 -34.54 -6.34
C GLU A 402 -0.25 -35.54 -6.17
N TYR A 403 -1.31 -35.42 -6.97
CA TYR A 403 -2.45 -36.31 -6.89
C TYR A 403 -2.13 -37.70 -7.45
N LYS A 404 -2.34 -38.73 -6.63
CA LYS A 404 -2.23 -40.12 -7.05
C LYS A 404 -3.55 -40.60 -7.61
N LEU A 405 -3.56 -41.01 -8.88
CA LEU A 405 -4.76 -41.47 -9.58
C LEU A 405 -5.49 -42.62 -8.86
N SER A 406 -4.77 -43.46 -8.11
CA SER A 406 -5.35 -44.53 -7.30
C SER A 406 -6.36 -44.05 -6.26
N HIS A 407 -6.29 -42.78 -5.84
CA HIS A 407 -7.25 -42.22 -4.87
C HIS A 407 -8.61 -41.91 -5.48
N LEU A 408 -8.78 -41.90 -6.82
CA LEU A 408 -10.08 -41.66 -7.46
C LEU A 408 -11.13 -42.67 -6.99
N GLU A 409 -10.72 -43.90 -6.68
CA GLU A 409 -11.60 -44.96 -6.16
C GLU A 409 -12.10 -44.68 -4.73
N GLU A 410 -11.49 -43.73 -4.02
CA GLU A 410 -11.85 -43.37 -2.64
C GLU A 410 -12.59 -42.02 -2.54
N GLU A 411 -12.69 -41.27 -3.65
CA GLU A 411 -13.29 -39.94 -3.65
C GLU A 411 -14.80 -39.99 -3.41
N GLN A 412 -15.32 -38.95 -2.75
CA GLN A 412 -16.76 -38.72 -2.62
C GLN A 412 -17.19 -37.50 -3.45
N LEU A 413 -16.40 -36.42 -3.36
CA LEU A 413 -16.55 -35.22 -4.16
C LEU A 413 -15.18 -34.72 -4.64
N LEU A 414 -15.03 -34.58 -5.96
CA LEU A 414 -13.83 -34.07 -6.62
C LEU A 414 -14.13 -32.74 -7.31
N LEU A 415 -13.46 -31.66 -6.93
CA LEU A 415 -13.54 -30.36 -7.61
C LEU A 415 -12.24 -30.11 -8.36
N VAL A 416 -12.31 -29.53 -9.56
CA VAL A 416 -11.14 -29.24 -10.37
C VAL A 416 -11.13 -27.78 -10.79
N VAL A 417 -10.01 -27.08 -10.61
CA VAL A 417 -9.81 -25.69 -11.05
C VAL A 417 -8.53 -25.61 -11.87
N THR A 418 -8.64 -25.41 -13.19
CA THR A 418 -7.47 -25.48 -14.08
C THR A 418 -7.44 -24.34 -15.09
N SER A 419 -6.24 -23.85 -15.42
CA SER A 419 -6.06 -23.00 -16.60
C SER A 419 -5.86 -23.84 -17.86
N THR A 420 -6.04 -23.23 -19.03
CA THR A 420 -5.63 -23.78 -20.33
C THR A 420 -4.38 -23.04 -20.81
N PHE A 421 -3.43 -23.74 -21.42
CA PHE A 421 -2.18 -23.17 -21.92
C PHE A 421 -2.01 -23.37 -23.43
N GLY A 422 -1.40 -22.39 -24.10
CA GLY A 422 -1.16 -22.44 -25.54
C GLY A 422 -2.43 -22.61 -26.36
N ASN A 423 -2.47 -23.65 -27.19
CA ASN A 423 -3.58 -23.96 -28.11
C ASN A 423 -4.60 -24.95 -27.53
N GLY A 424 -4.83 -24.94 -26.22
CA GLY A 424 -5.81 -25.84 -25.57
C GLY A 424 -5.20 -26.88 -24.63
N ASP A 425 -3.89 -26.85 -24.40
CA ASP A 425 -3.20 -27.85 -23.59
C ASP A 425 -3.33 -27.61 -22.08
N SER A 426 -2.96 -28.62 -21.30
CA SER A 426 -2.86 -28.49 -19.85
C SER A 426 -1.65 -27.67 -19.44
N PRO A 427 -1.71 -27.00 -18.27
CA PRO A 427 -0.52 -26.47 -17.63
C PRO A 427 0.48 -27.59 -17.31
N GLY A 428 1.76 -27.26 -17.19
CA GLY A 428 2.85 -28.23 -16.98
C GLY A 428 2.67 -29.09 -15.73
N ASN A 429 2.10 -28.53 -14.66
CA ASN A 429 1.76 -29.28 -13.44
C ASN A 429 0.47 -30.13 -13.55
N GLY A 430 -0.29 -30.03 -14.65
CA GLY A 430 -1.42 -30.90 -14.98
C GLY A 430 -1.07 -32.08 -15.88
N GLU A 431 0.06 -32.03 -16.59
CA GLU A 431 0.41 -32.96 -17.68
C GLU A 431 0.50 -34.43 -17.23
N LYS A 432 1.07 -34.68 -16.05
CA LYS A 432 1.21 -36.03 -15.50
C LYS A 432 -0.15 -36.67 -15.19
N LEU A 433 -1.06 -35.88 -14.61
CA LEU A 433 -2.42 -36.32 -14.33
C LEU A 433 -3.20 -36.50 -15.64
N LYS A 434 -3.09 -35.56 -16.59
CA LYS A 434 -3.69 -35.67 -17.93
C LYS A 434 -3.34 -37.01 -18.57
N LYS A 435 -2.04 -37.34 -18.71
CA LYS A 435 -1.60 -38.61 -19.29
C LYS A 435 -2.20 -39.83 -18.57
N SER A 436 -2.16 -39.82 -17.23
CA SER A 436 -2.60 -40.96 -16.44
C SER A 436 -4.12 -41.14 -16.46
N LEU A 437 -4.87 -40.05 -16.32
CA LEU A 437 -6.33 -40.02 -16.34
C LEU A 437 -6.87 -40.44 -17.71
N PHE A 438 -6.27 -39.97 -18.81
CA PHE A 438 -6.73 -40.28 -20.17
C PHE A 438 -6.49 -41.74 -20.56
N MET A 439 -5.46 -42.38 -20.00
CA MET A 439 -5.18 -43.81 -20.17
C MET A 439 -6.11 -44.73 -19.35
N LEU A 440 -6.79 -44.18 -18.33
CA LEU A 440 -7.74 -44.93 -17.51
C LEU A 440 -8.99 -45.27 -18.35
N LYS A 441 -9.45 -46.52 -18.26
CA LYS A 441 -10.60 -47.00 -19.04
C LYS A 441 -11.90 -46.99 -18.24
N GLU A 442 -11.85 -47.40 -16.97
CA GLU A 442 -13.01 -47.55 -16.12
C GLU A 442 -12.65 -47.19 -14.66
N LEU A 443 -13.65 -46.75 -13.90
CA LEU A 443 -13.59 -46.57 -12.44
C LEU A 443 -14.68 -47.42 -11.80
N THR A 444 -14.39 -48.01 -10.64
CA THR A 444 -15.39 -48.80 -9.90
C THR A 444 -16.25 -47.94 -8.99
N ASN A 445 -15.67 -46.89 -8.40
CA ASN A 445 -16.35 -45.95 -7.54
C ASN A 445 -17.07 -44.85 -8.35
N LYS A 446 -18.29 -44.51 -7.92
CA LYS A 446 -19.06 -43.40 -8.49
C LYS A 446 -19.07 -42.23 -7.52
N PHE A 447 -18.28 -41.22 -7.83
CA PHE A 447 -18.19 -39.98 -7.05
C PHE A 447 -18.81 -38.79 -7.78
N ARG A 448 -19.04 -37.70 -7.04
CA ARG A 448 -19.53 -36.43 -7.58
C ARG A 448 -18.36 -35.56 -8.03
N TYR A 449 -18.50 -34.80 -9.12
CA TYR A 449 -17.43 -33.87 -9.53
C TYR A 449 -17.93 -32.56 -10.14
N ALA A 450 -17.10 -31.52 -10.12
CA ALA A 450 -17.34 -30.28 -10.86
C ALA A 450 -16.02 -29.64 -11.30
N VAL A 451 -16.01 -28.94 -12.43
CA VAL A 451 -14.81 -28.38 -13.04
C VAL A 451 -14.98 -26.89 -13.32
N PHE A 452 -13.93 -26.11 -13.06
CA PHE A 452 -13.82 -24.71 -13.44
C PHE A 452 -12.58 -24.48 -14.30
N GLY A 453 -12.76 -23.92 -15.49
CA GLY A 453 -11.72 -23.59 -16.44
C GLY A 453 -11.37 -22.10 -16.42
N LEU A 454 -10.08 -21.78 -16.50
CA LEU A 454 -9.59 -20.44 -16.80
C LEU A 454 -8.99 -20.42 -18.20
N GLY A 455 -9.35 -19.40 -18.97
CA GLY A 455 -8.80 -19.19 -20.31
C GLY A 455 -9.05 -17.77 -20.80
N SER A 456 -8.81 -17.56 -22.08
CA SER A 456 -9.11 -16.30 -22.77
C SER A 456 -9.86 -16.61 -24.06
N SER A 457 -11.02 -15.97 -24.24
CA SER A 457 -11.85 -16.10 -25.46
C SER A 457 -11.16 -15.55 -26.71
N MET A 458 -10.03 -14.86 -26.55
CA MET A 458 -9.14 -14.45 -27.65
C MET A 458 -8.50 -15.64 -28.38
N TYR A 459 -8.42 -16.80 -27.73
CA TYR A 459 -7.83 -18.00 -28.29
C TYR A 459 -8.91 -19.00 -28.70
N PRO A 460 -8.76 -19.71 -29.85
CA PRO A 460 -9.79 -20.59 -30.38
C PRO A 460 -10.22 -21.73 -29.46
N GLN A 461 -9.32 -22.20 -28.59
CA GLN A 461 -9.52 -23.34 -27.69
C GLN A 461 -9.76 -22.86 -26.25
N PHE A 462 -10.80 -22.04 -26.09
CA PHE A 462 -11.17 -21.44 -24.81
C PHE A 462 -11.52 -22.51 -23.76
N CYS A 463 -10.83 -22.50 -22.62
CA CYS A 463 -11.00 -23.45 -21.51
C CYS A 463 -10.88 -24.95 -21.87
N ALA A 464 -10.27 -25.28 -23.02
CA ALA A 464 -10.29 -26.64 -23.57
C ALA A 464 -9.81 -27.73 -22.60
N PHE A 465 -8.76 -27.49 -21.80
CA PHE A 465 -8.30 -28.52 -20.87
C PHE A 465 -9.30 -28.81 -19.73
N ALA A 466 -10.11 -27.82 -19.35
CA ALA A 466 -11.18 -28.03 -18.39
C ALA A 466 -12.30 -28.90 -18.99
N HIS A 467 -12.66 -28.66 -20.25
CA HIS A 467 -13.62 -29.51 -20.99
C HIS A 467 -13.13 -30.95 -21.12
N ASP A 468 -11.85 -31.12 -21.45
CA ASP A 468 -11.17 -32.42 -21.55
C ASP A 468 -11.29 -33.25 -20.26
N ILE A 469 -11.06 -32.61 -19.10
CA ILE A 469 -11.22 -33.27 -17.79
C ILE A 469 -12.69 -33.62 -17.53
N ASP A 470 -13.60 -32.69 -17.75
CA ASP A 470 -15.04 -32.90 -17.51
C ASP A 470 -15.57 -34.08 -18.34
N GLN A 471 -15.26 -34.10 -19.64
CA GLN A 471 -15.64 -35.19 -20.54
C GLN A 471 -15.04 -36.52 -20.11
N LYS A 472 -13.76 -36.54 -19.72
CA LYS A 472 -13.10 -37.78 -19.31
C LYS A 472 -13.66 -38.34 -18.00
N LEU A 473 -13.92 -37.50 -17.00
CA LEU A 473 -14.53 -37.94 -15.73
C LEU A 473 -15.95 -38.47 -15.94
N SER A 474 -16.74 -37.79 -16.79
CA SER A 474 -18.06 -38.27 -17.20
C SER A 474 -18.00 -39.63 -17.89
N HIS A 475 -17.07 -39.82 -18.84
CA HIS A 475 -16.88 -41.09 -19.55
C HIS A 475 -16.46 -42.24 -18.62
N LEU A 476 -15.69 -41.95 -17.58
CA LEU A 476 -15.30 -42.92 -16.56
C LEU A 476 -16.44 -43.27 -15.57
N GLY A 477 -17.61 -42.64 -15.70
CA GLY A 477 -18.80 -42.94 -14.90
C GLY A 477 -18.98 -42.09 -13.64
N ALA A 478 -18.15 -41.05 -13.44
CA ALA A 478 -18.36 -40.07 -12.37
C ALA A 478 -19.58 -39.20 -12.67
N SER A 479 -20.26 -38.71 -11.63
CA SER A 479 -21.50 -37.94 -11.78
C SER A 479 -21.25 -36.45 -11.59
N GLN A 480 -21.55 -35.66 -12.62
CA GLN A 480 -21.41 -34.21 -12.55
C GLN A 480 -22.33 -33.62 -11.46
N LEU A 481 -21.78 -32.70 -10.65
CA LEU A 481 -22.46 -32.01 -9.56
C LEU A 481 -23.01 -30.65 -10.01
N ALA A 482 -22.23 -29.92 -10.81
CA ALA A 482 -22.58 -28.62 -11.36
C ALA A 482 -22.00 -28.49 -12.78
N PRO A 483 -22.64 -27.71 -13.67
CA PRO A 483 -22.09 -27.42 -14.99
C PRO A 483 -20.66 -26.86 -14.92
N ILE A 484 -19.90 -27.03 -16.00
CA ILE A 484 -18.57 -26.46 -16.08
C ILE A 484 -18.65 -24.93 -15.96
N GLY A 485 -17.79 -24.34 -15.13
CA GLY A 485 -17.63 -22.89 -15.07
C GLY A 485 -16.44 -22.44 -15.89
N GLU A 486 -16.54 -21.27 -16.51
CA GLU A 486 -15.50 -20.73 -17.39
C GLU A 486 -15.19 -19.28 -17.00
N GLY A 487 -13.92 -19.02 -16.71
CA GLY A 487 -13.39 -17.69 -16.47
C GLY A 487 -12.66 -17.18 -17.70
N ASP A 488 -13.22 -16.17 -18.36
CA ASP A 488 -12.59 -15.45 -19.48
C ASP A 488 -11.75 -14.27 -19.00
N GLU A 489 -10.48 -14.24 -19.39
CA GLU A 489 -9.52 -13.17 -19.09
C GLU A 489 -10.04 -11.80 -19.50
N LEU A 490 -10.77 -11.74 -20.61
CA LEU A 490 -11.31 -10.49 -21.16
C LEU A 490 -12.62 -10.06 -20.50
N SER A 491 -13.31 -10.95 -19.79
CA SER A 491 -14.71 -10.76 -19.37
C SER A 491 -14.93 -11.02 -17.87
N GLY A 492 -13.88 -10.94 -17.04
CA GLY A 492 -14.00 -10.95 -15.57
C GLY A 492 -13.94 -12.35 -14.93
N GLN A 493 -12.78 -13.02 -15.02
CA GLN A 493 -12.56 -14.38 -14.49
C GLN A 493 -12.94 -14.59 -13.02
N GLU A 494 -12.59 -13.65 -12.14
CA GLU A 494 -12.81 -13.81 -10.69
C GLU A 494 -14.30 -13.80 -10.33
N GLU A 495 -15.09 -13.00 -11.03
CA GLU A 495 -16.53 -12.92 -10.80
C GLU A 495 -17.25 -14.17 -11.31
N ALA A 496 -16.86 -14.65 -12.50
CA ALA A 496 -17.35 -15.92 -13.04
C ALA A 496 -17.04 -17.08 -12.07
N PHE A 497 -15.82 -17.10 -11.53
CA PHE A 497 -15.43 -18.09 -10.52
C PHE A 497 -16.24 -17.99 -9.23
N ARG A 498 -16.44 -16.78 -8.68
CA ARG A 498 -17.24 -16.58 -7.46
C ARG A 498 -18.67 -17.08 -7.64
N CYS A 499 -19.31 -16.72 -8.75
CA CYS A 499 -20.65 -17.19 -9.10
C CYS A 499 -20.71 -18.71 -9.15
N TRP A 500 -19.80 -19.34 -9.89
CA TRP A 500 -19.72 -20.80 -10.02
C TRP A 500 -19.43 -21.50 -8.69
N ALA A 501 -18.50 -20.97 -7.89
CA ALA A 501 -18.11 -21.54 -6.61
C ALA A 501 -19.29 -21.57 -5.62
N VAL A 502 -20.07 -20.48 -5.54
CA VAL A 502 -21.26 -20.39 -4.70
C VAL A 502 -22.36 -21.36 -5.17
N GLN A 503 -22.58 -21.46 -6.48
CA GLN A 503 -23.56 -22.41 -7.03
C GLN A 503 -23.16 -23.86 -6.76
N THR A 504 -21.90 -24.20 -7.00
CA THR A 504 -21.35 -25.55 -6.77
C THR A 504 -21.40 -25.93 -5.30
N PHE A 505 -21.11 -24.98 -4.39
CA PHE A 505 -21.22 -25.19 -2.95
C PHE A 505 -22.66 -25.49 -2.52
N LYS A 506 -23.65 -24.77 -3.06
CA LYS A 506 -25.08 -25.03 -2.79
C LYS A 506 -25.50 -26.41 -3.29
N ALA A 507 -25.14 -26.76 -4.52
CA ALA A 507 -25.42 -28.08 -5.09
C ALA A 507 -24.78 -29.22 -4.28
N ALA A 508 -23.56 -29.04 -3.78
CA ALA A 508 -22.92 -30.00 -2.89
C ALA A 508 -23.70 -30.16 -1.57
N CYS A 509 -24.09 -29.06 -0.94
CA CYS A 509 -24.84 -29.10 0.33
C CYS A 509 -26.17 -29.85 0.18
N GLU A 510 -26.85 -29.68 -0.96
CA GLU A 510 -28.09 -30.40 -1.28
C GLU A 510 -27.84 -31.89 -1.53
N THR A 511 -26.83 -32.22 -2.34
CA THR A 511 -26.51 -33.60 -2.74
C THR A 511 -26.08 -34.48 -1.57
N PHE A 512 -25.36 -33.90 -0.60
CA PHE A 512 -24.82 -34.63 0.57
C PHE A 512 -25.66 -34.45 1.86
N ASP A 513 -26.88 -33.92 1.74
CA ASP A 513 -27.83 -33.67 2.83
C ASP A 513 -27.21 -33.00 4.08
N VAL A 514 -26.47 -31.91 3.85
CA VAL A 514 -25.86 -31.13 4.94
C VAL A 514 -26.97 -30.37 5.69
N ARG A 515 -27.26 -30.78 6.94
CA ARG A 515 -28.29 -30.14 7.79
C ARG A 515 -27.87 -28.71 8.20
N GLY A 516 -28.81 -27.76 8.13
CA GLY A 516 -28.58 -26.34 8.49
C GLY A 516 -28.71 -25.32 7.35
N LYS A 517 -29.44 -25.68 6.27
CA LYS A 517 -29.56 -24.98 4.97
C LYS A 517 -29.84 -23.46 5.00
N HIS A 518 -30.24 -22.88 6.14
CA HIS A 518 -30.57 -21.46 6.28
C HIS A 518 -29.61 -20.64 7.16
N CYS A 519 -28.48 -21.20 7.64
CA CYS A 519 -27.58 -20.49 8.56
C CYS A 519 -26.08 -20.74 8.29
N ILE A 520 -25.69 -21.20 7.10
CA ILE A 520 -24.28 -21.34 6.73
C ILE A 520 -23.76 -19.97 6.29
N GLN A 521 -22.99 -19.31 7.15
CA GLN A 521 -22.27 -18.08 6.80
C GLN A 521 -21.15 -18.41 5.82
N ILE A 522 -21.20 -17.80 4.64
CA ILE A 522 -20.22 -17.94 3.57
C ILE A 522 -19.04 -16.97 3.84
N PRO A 523 -17.79 -17.31 3.50
CA PRO A 523 -16.64 -16.47 3.78
C PRO A 523 -16.77 -15.08 3.18
N ARG A 524 -16.18 -14.11 3.89
CA ARG A 524 -16.18 -12.69 3.49
C ARG A 524 -15.59 -12.45 2.11
N LEU A 525 -14.64 -13.25 1.64
CA LEU A 525 -14.09 -13.14 0.28
C LEU A 525 -15.14 -13.30 -0.83
N TYR A 526 -16.23 -14.02 -0.55
CA TYR A 526 -17.36 -14.23 -1.45
C TYR A 526 -18.52 -13.24 -1.16
N THR A 527 -18.35 -12.36 -0.17
CA THR A 527 -19.39 -11.42 0.30
C THR A 527 -18.89 -9.98 0.58
N SER A 528 -17.58 -9.67 0.49
CA SER A 528 -16.92 -8.40 0.85
C SER A 528 -15.43 -8.32 0.41
N ASN A 529 -14.85 -7.12 0.38
CA ASN A 529 -13.45 -6.83 -0.02
C ASN A 529 -12.55 -6.62 1.23
N VAL A 530 -11.36 -7.26 1.35
CA VAL A 530 -10.54 -7.29 2.60
C VAL A 530 -9.14 -6.64 2.43
N THR A 531 -8.61 -5.97 3.48
CA THR A 531 -7.29 -5.28 3.60
C THR A 531 -6.48 -5.74 4.85
N TRP A 532 -5.19 -5.37 4.99
CA TRP A 532 -4.29 -5.75 6.12
C TRP A 532 -4.78 -5.27 7.50
N ASP A 533 -4.98 -6.22 8.41
CA ASP A 533 -5.42 -6.00 9.80
C ASP A 533 -4.51 -6.80 10.75
N PRO A 534 -3.68 -6.18 11.61
CA PRO A 534 -2.82 -6.90 12.58
C PRO A 534 -3.59 -7.80 13.57
N HIS A 535 -4.91 -7.64 13.67
CA HIS A 535 -5.79 -8.54 14.40
C HIS A 535 -6.21 -9.76 13.58
N GLN A 536 -6.11 -9.71 12.26
CA GLN A 536 -6.38 -10.81 11.34
C GLN A 536 -5.14 -11.38 10.67
N TYR A 537 -3.99 -10.71 10.73
CA TYR A 537 -2.72 -11.10 10.10
C TYR A 537 -1.54 -10.88 11.04
N ARG A 538 -0.59 -11.83 11.11
CA ARG A 538 0.67 -11.70 11.88
C ARG A 538 1.84 -12.39 11.19
N LEU A 539 3.06 -11.93 11.43
CA LEU A 539 4.28 -12.62 10.98
C LEU A 539 4.87 -13.46 12.11
N VAL A 540 5.27 -14.69 11.81
CA VAL A 540 5.84 -15.64 12.77
C VAL A 540 7.18 -16.15 12.25
N GLN A 541 8.14 -16.33 13.15
CA GLN A 541 9.46 -16.86 12.82
C GLN A 541 9.36 -18.35 12.44
N ASP A 542 9.93 -18.72 11.31
CA ASP A 542 10.03 -20.11 10.85
C ASP A 542 11.35 -20.72 11.33
N SER A 543 11.30 -21.96 11.80
CA SER A 543 12.46 -22.67 12.37
C SER A 543 13.33 -23.36 11.32
N GLN A 544 12.84 -23.50 10.09
CA GLN A 544 13.59 -24.14 9.01
C GLN A 544 14.49 -23.16 8.27
N PRO A 545 15.78 -23.50 8.04
CA PRO A 545 16.67 -22.67 7.23
C PRO A 545 16.20 -22.66 5.78
N LEU A 546 16.07 -21.46 5.20
CA LEU A 546 15.69 -21.27 3.80
C LEU A 546 16.92 -21.42 2.91
N ASP A 547 16.89 -22.36 1.97
CA ASP A 547 17.83 -22.40 0.85
C ASP A 547 17.48 -21.29 -0.15
N LEU A 548 18.15 -20.15 0.00
CA LEU A 548 17.88 -18.94 -0.77
C LEU A 548 18.09 -19.13 -2.27
N ASN A 549 19.13 -19.87 -2.67
CA ASN A 549 19.39 -20.14 -4.10
C ASN A 549 18.26 -20.95 -4.69
N LYS A 550 17.83 -22.01 -4.02
CA LYS A 550 16.72 -22.85 -4.48
C LYS A 550 15.39 -22.09 -4.52
N ALA A 551 15.15 -21.21 -3.55
CA ALA A 551 13.95 -20.37 -3.51
C ALA A 551 13.93 -19.35 -4.67
N LEU A 552 15.03 -18.60 -4.86
CA LEU A 552 15.17 -17.63 -5.95
C LEU A 552 15.15 -18.31 -7.32
N SER A 553 15.77 -19.48 -7.45
CA SER A 553 15.75 -20.25 -8.68
C SER A 553 14.35 -20.70 -9.07
N ARG A 554 13.55 -21.15 -8.11
CA ARG A 554 12.13 -21.49 -8.34
C ARG A 554 11.32 -20.25 -8.69
N MET A 555 11.52 -19.14 -7.97
CA MET A 555 10.77 -17.89 -8.16
C MET A 555 11.01 -17.26 -9.53
N HIS A 556 12.27 -17.25 -9.99
CA HIS A 556 12.63 -16.64 -11.27
C HIS A 556 12.67 -17.63 -12.44
N ALA A 557 12.45 -18.94 -12.19
CA ALA A 557 12.63 -19.99 -13.19
C ALA A 557 14.00 -19.93 -13.89
N LYS A 558 15.06 -19.59 -13.14
CA LYS A 558 16.44 -19.46 -13.62
C LYS A 558 17.42 -20.10 -12.63
N ASN A 559 18.60 -20.48 -13.11
CA ASN A 559 19.67 -20.93 -12.23
C ASN A 559 20.24 -19.71 -11.49
N VAL A 560 20.26 -19.78 -10.17
CA VAL A 560 20.79 -18.73 -9.29
C VAL A 560 21.98 -19.30 -8.54
N PHE A 561 23.09 -18.56 -8.57
CA PHE A 561 24.34 -18.95 -7.95
C PHE A 561 24.74 -17.88 -6.94
N THR A 562 25.16 -18.31 -5.75
CA THR A 562 25.76 -17.40 -4.78
C THR A 562 27.25 -17.25 -5.10
N LEU A 563 27.69 -16.01 -5.34
CA LEU A 563 29.09 -15.68 -5.56
C LEU A 563 29.59 -14.78 -4.43
N ARG A 564 30.83 -14.98 -3.98
CA ARG A 564 31.44 -14.13 -2.95
C ARG A 564 32.23 -13.01 -3.61
N LEU A 565 32.03 -11.77 -3.16
CA LEU A 565 32.87 -10.65 -3.58
C LEU A 565 34.31 -10.85 -3.11
N LYS A 566 35.27 -11.00 -4.04
CA LYS A 566 36.71 -11.09 -3.74
C LYS A 566 37.32 -9.71 -3.60
N SER A 567 37.08 -8.85 -4.58
CA SER A 567 37.64 -7.51 -4.59
C SER A 567 36.69 -6.54 -5.28
N GLN A 568 36.77 -5.30 -4.85
CA GLN A 568 36.08 -4.18 -5.48
C GLN A 568 37.07 -3.04 -5.58
N ARG A 569 37.31 -2.57 -6.80
CA ARG A 569 38.24 -1.46 -7.05
C ARG A 569 37.55 -0.41 -7.90
N ASN A 570 37.54 0.84 -7.42
CA ASN A 570 37.23 1.95 -8.29
C ASN A 570 38.37 2.12 -9.30
N VAL A 571 38.08 1.89 -10.58
CA VAL A 571 39.05 2.04 -11.67
C VAL A 571 39.12 3.47 -12.19
N GLN A 572 38.26 4.37 -11.69
CA GLN A 572 38.34 5.79 -11.97
C GLN A 572 39.21 6.55 -10.96
N SER A 573 39.65 7.74 -11.35
CA SER A 573 40.41 8.65 -10.49
C SER A 573 39.61 9.06 -9.25
N PRO A 574 40.24 9.20 -8.06
CA PRO A 574 39.58 9.71 -6.84
C PRO A 574 39.02 11.13 -6.98
N LYS A 575 39.45 11.88 -8.01
CA LYS A 575 38.95 13.22 -8.33
C LYS A 575 37.74 13.19 -9.28
N SER A 576 37.38 12.03 -9.81
CA SER A 576 36.23 11.86 -10.71
C SER A 576 34.94 11.94 -9.90
N SER A 577 33.94 12.66 -10.41
CA SER A 577 32.57 12.66 -9.87
C SER A 577 31.80 11.38 -10.22
N ARG A 578 32.38 10.50 -11.03
CA ARG A 578 31.83 9.19 -11.41
C ARG A 578 32.62 8.08 -10.73
N THR A 579 31.97 6.93 -10.56
CA THR A 579 32.59 5.72 -10.00
C THR A 579 32.35 4.58 -10.99
N THR A 580 33.42 3.94 -11.45
CA THR A 580 33.33 2.66 -12.17
C THR A 580 34.06 1.64 -11.34
N LEU A 581 33.34 0.58 -10.96
CA LEU A 581 33.86 -0.45 -10.08
C LEU A 581 34.23 -1.67 -10.93
N LEU A 582 35.49 -2.09 -10.83
CA LEU A 582 35.87 -3.45 -11.17
C LEU A 582 35.53 -4.33 -9.97
N VAL A 583 34.70 -5.34 -10.20
CA VAL A 583 34.17 -6.25 -9.18
C VAL A 583 34.64 -7.65 -9.54
N GLU A 584 35.44 -8.26 -8.67
CA GLU A 584 35.89 -9.64 -8.84
C GLU A 584 35.09 -10.55 -7.91
N LEU A 585 34.51 -11.61 -8.47
CA LEU A 585 33.65 -12.54 -7.74
C LEU A 585 34.31 -13.93 -7.71
N SER A 586 34.29 -14.60 -6.55
CA SER A 586 34.72 -15.99 -6.41
C SER A 586 33.56 -16.96 -6.64
N CYS A 587 33.85 -18.03 -7.37
CA CYS A 587 33.02 -19.22 -7.48
C CYS A 587 33.78 -20.41 -6.88
N GLU A 588 33.87 -20.49 -5.55
CA GLU A 588 34.61 -21.57 -4.88
C GLU A 588 33.74 -22.81 -4.59
N ASP A 589 32.41 -22.65 -4.51
CA ASP A 589 31.49 -23.71 -4.10
C ASP A 589 30.39 -24.06 -5.13
N SER A 590 30.40 -23.45 -6.32
CA SER A 590 29.35 -23.64 -7.34
C SER A 590 29.89 -24.34 -8.59
N GLN A 591 29.08 -25.22 -9.18
CA GLN A 591 29.27 -25.73 -10.54
C GLN A 591 29.55 -24.57 -11.52
N GLU A 592 30.45 -24.79 -12.49
CA GLU A 592 30.95 -23.77 -13.43
C GLU A 592 29.82 -22.88 -14.00
N LEU A 593 29.90 -21.59 -13.72
CA LEU A 593 29.03 -20.57 -14.31
C LEU A 593 29.38 -20.42 -15.79
N SER A 594 28.68 -21.15 -16.65
CA SER A 594 28.81 -21.02 -18.11
C SER A 594 27.95 -19.88 -18.63
N TYR A 595 28.55 -18.95 -19.38
CA TYR A 595 27.84 -17.90 -20.10
C TYR A 595 28.52 -17.61 -21.45
N LEU A 596 27.75 -17.07 -22.41
CA LEU A 596 28.24 -16.64 -23.72
C LEU A 596 28.40 -15.11 -23.79
N PRO A 597 29.34 -14.58 -24.60
CA PRO A 597 29.41 -13.15 -24.87
C PRO A 597 28.08 -12.61 -25.41
N GLY A 598 27.53 -11.59 -24.75
CA GLY A 598 26.23 -10.98 -25.10
C GLY A 598 25.06 -11.46 -24.24
N GLU A 599 25.25 -12.48 -23.39
CA GLU A 599 24.23 -12.85 -22.40
C GLU A 599 24.14 -11.82 -21.28
N HIS A 600 22.92 -11.61 -20.78
CA HIS A 600 22.64 -10.70 -19.69
C HIS A 600 22.57 -11.46 -18.37
N LEU A 601 23.38 -11.06 -17.39
CA LEU A 601 23.37 -11.62 -16.04
C LEU A 601 22.62 -10.68 -15.09
N GLY A 602 21.64 -11.23 -14.37
CA GLY A 602 21.00 -10.54 -13.26
C GLY A 602 21.88 -10.65 -12.00
N VAL A 603 22.24 -9.50 -11.41
CA VAL A 603 22.99 -9.47 -10.15
C VAL A 603 22.04 -9.06 -9.03
N PHE A 604 21.90 -9.94 -8.03
CA PHE A 604 21.10 -9.69 -6.83
C PHE A 604 22.06 -9.39 -5.67
N PRO A 605 22.39 -8.11 -5.40
CA PRO A 605 23.25 -7.80 -4.26
C PRO A 605 22.53 -8.17 -2.97
N GLY A 606 23.24 -8.81 -2.04
CA GLY A 606 22.76 -8.94 -0.67
C GLY A 606 22.56 -7.56 -0.06
N ASN A 607 21.50 -7.39 0.73
CA ASN A 607 21.30 -6.16 1.47
C ASN A 607 22.45 -5.93 2.46
N GLN A 608 22.93 -4.70 2.59
CA GLN A 608 24.00 -4.38 3.55
C GLN A 608 23.52 -4.69 4.97
N LEU A 609 24.32 -5.43 5.73
CA LEU A 609 23.94 -5.90 7.07
C LEU A 609 23.52 -4.74 8.00
N ALA A 610 24.23 -3.61 7.94
CA ALA A 610 23.93 -2.42 8.73
C ALA A 610 22.58 -1.77 8.36
N LEU A 611 22.22 -1.77 7.07
CA LEU A 611 20.90 -1.28 6.63
C LEU A 611 19.79 -2.22 7.07
N VAL A 612 20.00 -3.53 6.93
CA VAL A 612 19.04 -4.55 7.38
C VAL A 612 18.83 -4.43 8.88
N GLN A 613 19.90 -4.37 9.67
CA GLN A 613 19.82 -4.17 11.11
C GLN A 613 19.12 -2.86 11.48
N GLY A 614 19.48 -1.74 10.83
CA GLY A 614 18.82 -0.46 11.08
C GLY A 614 17.33 -0.46 10.76
N ILE A 615 16.89 -1.16 9.70
CA ILE A 615 15.47 -1.31 9.39
C ILE A 615 14.80 -2.20 10.44
N LEU A 616 15.40 -3.34 10.79
CA LEU A 616 14.83 -4.28 11.76
C LEU A 616 14.72 -3.66 13.16
N GLU A 617 15.65 -2.78 13.57
CA GLU A 617 15.54 -2.00 14.81
C GLU A 617 14.28 -1.10 14.86
N ARG A 618 13.74 -0.74 13.69
CA ARG A 618 12.57 0.14 13.54
C ARG A 618 11.28 -0.62 13.25
N VAL A 619 11.37 -1.92 12.97
CA VAL A 619 10.22 -2.79 12.75
C VAL A 619 9.81 -3.40 14.09
N VAL A 620 8.54 -3.19 14.48
CA VAL A 620 7.99 -3.79 15.70
C VAL A 620 7.88 -5.30 15.49
N ASP A 621 8.35 -6.07 16.47
CA ASP A 621 8.44 -7.54 16.41
C ASP A 621 9.28 -8.06 15.22
N SER A 622 10.33 -7.32 14.88
CA SER A 622 11.20 -7.67 13.77
C SER A 622 11.89 -9.02 13.98
N PRO A 623 11.89 -9.88 12.95
CA PRO A 623 12.70 -11.09 12.98
C PRO A 623 14.19 -10.72 12.92
N ALA A 624 15.07 -11.60 13.39
CA ALA A 624 16.50 -11.39 13.24
C ALA A 624 16.88 -11.28 11.74
N PRO A 625 18.00 -10.60 11.40
CA PRO A 625 18.50 -10.58 10.03
C PRO A 625 18.62 -12.00 9.48
N HIS A 626 18.06 -12.26 8.30
CA HIS A 626 18.04 -13.57 7.64
C HIS A 626 17.19 -14.66 8.34
N GLN A 627 16.48 -14.31 9.41
CA GLN A 627 15.50 -15.21 10.03
C GLN A 627 14.29 -15.35 9.09
N PRO A 628 14.00 -16.55 8.59
CA PRO A 628 12.82 -16.77 7.78
C PRO A 628 11.57 -16.52 8.62
N VAL A 629 10.59 -15.83 8.04
CA VAL A 629 9.26 -15.63 8.63
C VAL A 629 8.18 -16.12 7.69
N HIS A 630 7.04 -16.48 8.25
CA HIS A 630 5.82 -16.77 7.51
C HIS A 630 4.66 -15.95 8.04
N LEU A 631 3.68 -15.69 7.17
CA LEU A 631 2.44 -15.04 7.54
C LEU A 631 1.51 -16.05 8.21
N GLU A 632 0.74 -15.62 9.19
CA GLU A 632 -0.40 -16.34 9.72
C GLU A 632 -1.64 -15.44 9.73
N THR A 633 -2.78 -16.00 9.38
CA THR A 633 -4.10 -15.36 9.44
C THR A 633 -4.94 -15.86 10.60
N LEU A 634 -5.74 -14.98 11.18
CA LEU A 634 -6.68 -15.34 12.23
C LEU A 634 -7.85 -16.10 11.59
N SER A 635 -8.18 -17.28 12.11
CA SER A 635 -9.24 -18.14 11.58
C SER A 635 -10.59 -17.40 11.55
N GLU A 636 -11.50 -17.79 10.65
CA GLU A 636 -12.80 -17.11 10.43
C GLU A 636 -13.69 -16.96 11.68
N ARG A 637 -13.43 -17.76 12.73
CA ARG A 637 -14.11 -17.67 14.03
C ARG A 637 -13.34 -16.85 15.07
N GLY A 638 -12.24 -16.20 14.68
CA GLY A 638 -11.38 -15.36 15.51
C GLY A 638 -10.58 -16.10 16.58
N SER A 639 -10.38 -17.41 16.44
CA SER A 639 -10.04 -18.28 17.59
C SER A 639 -8.63 -18.86 17.62
N TYR A 640 -7.92 -18.89 16.49
CA TYR A 640 -6.52 -19.35 16.39
C TYR A 640 -5.90 -18.88 15.07
N TRP A 641 -4.58 -18.88 14.98
CA TRP A 641 -3.81 -18.43 13.81
C TRP A 641 -3.45 -19.59 12.89
N VAL A 642 -3.48 -19.37 11.58
CA VAL A 642 -3.20 -20.38 10.54
C VAL A 642 -2.18 -19.82 9.56
N ARG A 643 -1.16 -20.60 9.19
CA ARG A 643 -0.15 -20.16 8.22
C ARG A 643 -0.79 -19.81 6.87
N ASP A 644 -0.49 -18.62 6.39
CA ASP A 644 -0.98 -18.07 5.15
C ASP A 644 0.18 -17.88 4.16
N LYS A 645 -0.12 -18.06 2.87
CA LYS A 645 0.85 -17.98 1.79
C LYS A 645 0.88 -16.62 1.13
N ARG A 646 -0.12 -15.76 1.35
CA ARG A 646 -0.26 -14.49 0.63
C ARG A 646 -0.47 -13.35 1.61
N LEU A 647 0.31 -12.28 1.46
CA LEU A 647 0.01 -11.01 2.13
C LEU A 647 -1.37 -10.54 1.64
N PRO A 648 -2.28 -10.11 2.54
CA PRO A 648 -3.54 -9.51 2.12
C PRO A 648 -3.24 -8.31 1.19
N PRO A 649 -4.11 -8.07 0.21
CA PRO A 649 -3.90 -7.04 -0.81
C PRO A 649 -3.81 -5.63 -0.24
#